data_AF-I3C824-F1
#
_entry.id   AF-I3C824-F1
#
_cell.length_a   1.000
_cell.length_b   1.000
_cell.length_c   1.000
_cell.angle_alpha   90.00
_cell.angle_beta   90.00
_cell.angle_gamma   90.00
#
_symmetry.space_group_name_H-M   'P 1'
#
loop_
_entity.id
_entity.type
_entity.pdbx_description
1 polymer ?
#
loop_
_entity_poly.entity_id
_entity_poly.type
_entity_poly.pdbx_seq_one_letter_code
_entity_poly.pdbx_strand_id
1 'polypeptide(L)'
;MNKLCFLVYLLLFPILIYGQTPPCSGVLDYEFYEGVPSGNTVDNIPTSGSLGMGQIGNFDVGALQNTIDPGDADTYSIRYRGYINITTAGNYTFYTTSDDGSKLYINGTQVVSNDGNHGSQERSGGVWLPSGKHSIQILFYENGGSSNLSVSYAGPSINKRPLPFSILSGLCNDLDKDGVKDNTDKDVDGDGILNDVECKSVGYVQEAKNIQYFYNVANVEGFPGTTYANNAVGNYEGQSNLFLKFPQVLPIGSTISLVVEADPSVSGSDFNIEKTNSTGVSNEGYVGQGVARPTKSTLNIVTKSSLQYVKIIAYQIGFRIYGATYTLPSNDCSTVDTDNDGIPDYKDLDSDGDGIPDNVEAQTTLGYIAPSGNRTNGVDNAYGANGIIPVDTDGDGTPDFLDINSDDQGNNDALEAGLTLSNADSDNDGLDNSTDTSVGYADPGGTIDNPLTGAVVLPDMDSDVNSGGDVDFRDANDGIDNNPPEINAVGNLIHCIGGSTPIVESVSITDDQDSLEKVFIQISENYDDGDLLSYNNSITGITSSWNPTEGKLTLTGPATLEAFEQAVLAVRYSSTAVLNDATKDISIVLSELNFLESSGHYYEYIPSEGITWTVAKAAAEARNFYGVQGYLATITSADEAALLGEQSPGAGWIGASDAAVEGEWKWVTGPEAGQQFWQGTGGGTVVNGMYANWNTGEPNQSGDEDYAHINAPGTGFDGSWNDLSNTGATSGAYQPKGYLVEYGGLNSGETFPDVSAVTKITPFVINEGNQPEDQTVFVGNNASFSVTAKNVNTYQWQESTDGGTTFSDITDAINYSGYTTASLEVLNPEIEKEGYVYRLVINNTEGGCEYVSENAKLFVRVQTVITNRNKTYRVNKN
;
A
#
# COMPACT_ATOMS: atom_id res chain seq x y z
N MET A 1 -85.58 -1.38 -18.65
CA MET A 1 -86.03 -2.24 -17.52
C MET A 1 -84.83 -2.55 -16.64
N ASN A 2 -85.05 -2.80 -15.34
CA ASN A 2 -84.06 -2.63 -14.25
C ASN A 2 -82.98 -3.73 -14.12
N LYS A 3 -82.02 -3.45 -13.20
CA LYS A 3 -80.93 -4.29 -12.62
C LYS A 3 -79.60 -4.17 -13.38
N LEU A 4 -78.40 -4.16 -12.78
CA LEU A 4 -77.89 -4.37 -11.40
C LEU A 4 -77.22 -3.05 -10.89
N CYS A 5 -76.50 -2.87 -9.77
CA CYS A 5 -76.12 -3.65 -8.57
C CYS A 5 -75.99 -2.69 -7.34
N PHE A 6 -75.21 -3.01 -6.30
CA PHE A 6 -74.84 -2.13 -5.18
C PHE A 6 -73.47 -2.55 -4.57
N LEU A 7 -72.40 -1.74 -4.68
CA LEU A 7 -71.19 -1.81 -3.81
C LEU A 7 -70.26 -0.58 -3.95
N VAL A 8 -69.90 0.01 -2.80
CA VAL A 8 -68.70 0.78 -2.32
C VAL A 8 -67.66 1.43 -3.28
N TYR A 9 -67.18 2.63 -2.86
CA TYR A 9 -65.89 3.36 -3.10
C TYR A 9 -65.75 4.45 -4.21
N LEU A 10 -64.94 5.51 -3.87
CA LEU A 10 -64.32 6.58 -4.71
C LEU A 10 -65.27 7.63 -5.39
N LEU A 11 -64.93 8.90 -5.68
CA LEU A 11 -63.81 9.84 -5.37
C LEU A 11 -64.22 11.30 -5.80
N LEU A 12 -63.64 12.37 -5.21
CA LEU A 12 -62.99 13.54 -5.89
C LEU A 12 -62.84 14.81 -5.00
N PHE A 13 -61.61 15.33 -4.96
CA PHE A 13 -61.11 16.64 -4.43
C PHE A 13 -61.11 17.72 -5.58
N PRO A 14 -60.56 18.96 -5.50
CA PRO A 14 -59.68 19.60 -4.48
C PRO A 14 -59.97 21.08 -4.11
N ILE A 15 -59.20 21.63 -3.17
CA ILE A 15 -58.31 22.83 -3.32
C ILE A 15 -57.58 23.07 -1.96
N LEU A 16 -56.26 23.23 -2.01
CA LEU A 16 -55.37 23.65 -0.91
C LEU A 16 -54.73 25.02 -1.27
N ILE A 17 -53.68 25.45 -0.54
CA ILE A 17 -52.83 26.66 -0.79
C ILE A 17 -53.41 27.97 -0.19
N TYR A 18 -52.73 28.84 0.57
CA TYR A 18 -51.34 28.94 1.11
C TYR A 18 -51.39 29.56 2.54
N GLY A 19 -50.42 29.34 3.42
CA GLY A 19 -50.32 30.09 4.70
C GLY A 19 -49.45 29.53 5.84
N GLN A 20 -48.14 29.35 5.61
CA GLN A 20 -46.99 29.21 6.55
C GLN A 20 -47.13 28.60 7.98
N THR A 21 -46.19 27.68 8.28
CA THR A 21 -45.80 27.10 9.60
C THR A 21 -46.82 26.14 10.24
N PRO A 22 -46.40 25.06 10.94
CA PRO A 22 -45.19 25.00 11.77
C PRO A 22 -44.37 23.69 11.76
N PRO A 23 -43.08 23.75 11.39
CA PRO A 23 -42.07 22.90 12.01
C PRO A 23 -41.55 23.57 13.29
N CYS A 24 -40.97 22.79 14.20
CA CYS A 24 -40.57 23.15 15.57
C CYS A 24 -41.67 23.50 16.59
N SER A 25 -42.72 24.27 16.27
CA SER A 25 -43.71 24.65 17.31
C SER A 25 -44.59 23.46 17.70
N GLY A 26 -44.60 23.08 18.98
CA GLY A 26 -45.32 21.89 19.45
C GLY A 26 -44.46 20.66 19.72
N VAL A 27 -43.14 20.76 19.64
CA VAL A 27 -42.20 19.65 19.85
C VAL A 27 -40.99 20.04 20.71
N LEU A 28 -40.24 19.04 21.17
CA LEU A 28 -38.84 19.13 21.59
C LEU A 28 -38.03 18.10 20.80
N ASP A 29 -36.75 18.37 20.59
CA ASP A 29 -35.83 17.38 20.02
C ASP A 29 -35.32 16.45 21.12
N TYR A 30 -34.97 15.21 20.78
CA TYR A 30 -34.42 14.22 21.70
C TYR A 30 -33.20 13.49 21.11
N GLU A 31 -32.30 13.06 21.99
CA GLU A 31 -31.27 12.04 21.78
C GLU A 31 -31.55 10.89 22.75
N PHE A 32 -31.49 9.66 22.27
CA PHE A 32 -31.74 8.43 23.02
C PHE A 32 -30.45 7.60 23.12
N TYR A 33 -30.12 7.06 24.29
CA TYR A 33 -28.88 6.31 24.54
C TYR A 33 -29.16 4.98 25.25
N GLU A 34 -28.37 3.95 24.91
CA GLU A 34 -28.43 2.64 25.57
C GLU A 34 -27.98 2.72 27.04
N GLY A 35 -28.67 2.00 27.92
CA GLY A 35 -28.22 1.76 29.27
C GLY A 35 -28.26 2.95 30.24
N VAL A 36 -27.64 2.73 31.39
CA VAL A 36 -27.63 3.65 32.54
C VAL A 36 -26.38 4.52 32.53
N PRO A 37 -26.48 5.84 32.80
CA PRO A 37 -25.32 6.72 32.89
C PRO A 37 -24.37 6.30 34.02
N SER A 38 -23.07 6.49 33.80
CA SER A 38 -22.04 6.16 34.80
C SER A 38 -22.34 6.83 36.15
N GLY A 39 -22.26 6.05 37.24
CA GLY A 39 -22.51 6.55 38.58
C GLY A 39 -23.98 6.89 38.89
N ASN A 40 -24.93 6.49 38.04
CA ASN A 40 -26.37 6.69 38.22
C ASN A 40 -26.72 8.19 38.39
N THR A 41 -26.30 9.00 37.44
CA THR A 41 -26.58 10.46 37.38
C THR A 41 -26.80 10.88 35.94
N VAL A 42 -27.85 11.67 35.69
CA VAL A 42 -28.07 12.25 34.36
C VAL A 42 -26.94 13.17 33.87
N ASP A 43 -26.03 13.62 34.75
CA ASP A 43 -24.87 14.44 34.35
C ASP A 43 -23.90 13.66 33.46
N ASN A 44 -23.93 12.32 33.50
CA ASN A 44 -23.03 11.44 32.75
C ASN A 44 -23.72 10.77 31.54
N ILE A 45 -24.84 11.32 31.05
CA ILE A 45 -25.42 10.90 29.75
C ILE A 45 -24.42 11.32 28.65
N PRO A 46 -24.02 10.43 27.72
CA PRO A 46 -23.06 10.74 26.65
C PRO A 46 -23.48 11.93 25.78
N THR A 47 -22.51 12.59 25.14
CA THR A 47 -22.77 13.69 24.17
C THR A 47 -22.72 13.24 22.72
N SER A 48 -22.31 12.00 22.45
CA SER A 48 -22.26 11.34 21.13
C SER A 48 -22.67 9.87 21.27
N GLY A 49 -22.92 9.18 20.15
CA GLY A 49 -23.29 7.76 20.13
C GLY A 49 -24.73 7.48 20.61
N SER A 50 -25.70 8.27 20.14
CA SER A 50 -27.13 8.00 20.41
C SER A 50 -27.67 6.86 19.55
N LEU A 51 -28.49 5.98 20.12
CA LEU A 51 -29.22 4.94 19.37
C LEU A 51 -30.37 5.51 18.51
N GLY A 52 -30.78 6.76 18.74
CA GLY A 52 -31.83 7.39 17.97
C GLY A 52 -32.07 8.82 18.39
N MET A 53 -32.50 9.64 17.43
CA MET A 53 -32.77 11.06 17.64
C MET A 53 -33.98 11.51 16.79
N GLY A 54 -34.53 12.68 17.12
CA GLY A 54 -35.67 13.25 16.39
C GLY A 54 -36.54 14.14 17.26
N GLN A 55 -37.83 14.27 16.92
CA GLN A 55 -38.77 15.17 17.59
C GLN A 55 -39.90 14.44 18.31
N ILE A 56 -40.23 14.89 19.52
CA ILE A 56 -41.31 14.35 20.35
C ILE A 56 -42.36 15.42 20.67
N GLY A 57 -43.64 15.03 20.71
CA GLY A 57 -44.77 15.89 21.10
C GLY A 57 -45.36 15.58 22.49
N ASN A 58 -44.70 14.72 23.26
CA ASN A 58 -45.10 14.28 24.60
C ASN A 58 -43.86 13.74 25.37
N PHE A 59 -44.02 13.29 26.62
CA PHE A 59 -42.95 12.68 27.43
C PHE A 59 -43.23 11.18 27.72
N ASP A 60 -43.78 10.46 26.75
CA ASP A 60 -44.01 9.01 26.86
C ASP A 60 -42.70 8.24 26.60
N VAL A 61 -41.83 8.25 27.62
CA VAL A 61 -40.51 7.60 27.58
C VAL A 61 -40.59 6.10 27.30
N GLY A 62 -41.67 5.43 27.75
CA GLY A 62 -41.92 4.03 27.48
C GLY A 62 -42.30 3.78 26.03
N ALA A 63 -43.19 4.58 25.43
CA ALA A 63 -43.51 4.47 24.01
C ALA A 63 -42.31 4.81 23.12
N LEU A 64 -41.48 5.79 23.54
CA LEU A 64 -40.24 6.14 22.83
C LEU A 64 -39.24 4.98 22.88
N GLN A 65 -38.97 4.38 24.04
CA GLN A 65 -38.07 3.22 24.11
C GLN A 65 -38.58 2.06 23.25
N ASN A 66 -39.85 1.67 23.38
CA ASN A 66 -40.43 0.61 22.53
C ASN A 66 -40.38 0.90 21.01
N THR A 67 -40.05 2.13 20.61
CA THR A 67 -39.83 2.50 19.20
C THR A 67 -38.36 2.44 18.80
N ILE A 68 -37.43 2.84 19.68
CA ILE A 68 -35.98 2.92 19.38
C ILE A 68 -35.29 1.59 19.68
N ASP A 69 -35.47 1.04 20.88
CA ASP A 69 -34.99 -0.28 21.25
C ASP A 69 -36.12 -1.11 21.90
N PRO A 70 -36.83 -1.95 21.11
CA PRO A 70 -37.85 -2.87 21.62
C PRO A 70 -37.26 -4.14 22.28
N GLY A 71 -35.95 -4.21 22.47
CA GLY A 71 -35.21 -5.34 23.03
C GLY A 71 -34.89 -5.21 24.52
N ASP A 72 -34.43 -4.04 24.97
CA ASP A 72 -34.33 -3.68 26.40
C ASP A 72 -35.54 -2.79 26.80
N ALA A 73 -36.14 -3.05 27.95
CA ALA A 73 -37.21 -2.21 28.50
C ALA A 73 -36.83 -1.55 29.83
N ASP A 74 -35.68 -1.90 30.38
CA ASP A 74 -35.28 -1.66 31.77
C ASP A 74 -34.11 -0.66 31.89
N THR A 75 -33.21 -0.52 30.89
CA THR A 75 -32.08 0.45 30.99
C THR A 75 -31.87 1.33 29.76
N TYR A 76 -32.08 2.65 29.92
CA TYR A 76 -31.88 3.64 28.85
C TYR A 76 -31.77 5.08 29.37
N SER A 77 -31.30 6.00 28.52
CA SER A 77 -31.18 7.43 28.83
C SER A 77 -31.69 8.33 27.71
N ILE A 78 -32.22 9.51 28.04
CA ILE A 78 -32.76 10.47 27.08
C ILE A 78 -32.34 11.90 27.42
N ARG A 79 -31.85 12.64 26.42
CA ARG A 79 -31.64 14.09 26.48
C ARG A 79 -32.65 14.80 25.57
N TYR A 80 -33.55 15.59 26.15
CA TYR A 80 -34.43 16.48 25.41
C TYR A 80 -33.86 17.90 25.34
N ARG A 81 -33.92 18.55 24.18
CA ARG A 81 -33.49 19.94 23.95
C ARG A 81 -34.53 20.73 23.16
N GLY A 82 -34.44 22.05 23.25
CA GLY A 82 -35.33 22.97 22.55
C GLY A 82 -35.51 24.27 23.33
N TYR A 83 -36.68 24.88 23.19
CA TYR A 83 -37.03 26.15 23.77
C TYR A 83 -38.45 26.17 24.36
N ILE A 84 -38.67 27.06 25.33
CA ILE A 84 -39.98 27.42 25.89
C ILE A 84 -40.27 28.91 25.65
N ASN A 85 -41.49 29.22 25.21
CA ASN A 85 -41.95 30.59 25.00
C ASN A 85 -42.76 31.10 26.22
N ILE A 86 -42.23 32.10 26.91
CA ILE A 86 -42.85 32.73 28.08
C ILE A 86 -43.57 34.01 27.66
N THR A 87 -44.90 34.02 27.79
CA THR A 87 -45.73 35.18 27.39
C THR A 87 -45.93 36.22 28.49
N THR A 88 -45.61 35.89 29.75
CA THR A 88 -45.78 36.79 30.91
C THR A 88 -44.57 36.65 31.84
N ALA A 89 -43.76 37.70 31.93
CA ALA A 89 -42.59 37.69 32.81
C ALA A 89 -42.95 37.45 34.28
N GLY A 90 -42.13 36.69 35.01
CA GLY A 90 -42.28 36.45 36.45
C GLY A 90 -41.61 35.18 36.96
N ASN A 91 -41.93 34.81 38.20
CA ASN A 91 -41.44 33.57 38.81
C ASN A 91 -42.25 32.37 38.30
N TYR A 92 -41.56 31.45 37.63
CA TYR A 92 -42.07 30.15 37.26
C TYR A 92 -41.53 29.08 38.22
N THR A 93 -42.30 28.01 38.40
CA THR A 93 -41.87 26.80 39.10
C THR A 93 -42.06 25.62 38.16
N PHE A 94 -40.97 24.91 37.87
CA PHE A 94 -40.98 23.69 37.07
C PHE A 94 -40.97 22.48 38.02
N TYR A 95 -41.54 21.37 37.54
CA TYR A 95 -41.68 20.12 38.27
C TYR A 95 -41.32 18.98 37.31
N THR A 96 -40.50 18.03 37.78
CA THR A 96 -40.31 16.74 37.11
C THR A 96 -40.77 15.63 38.06
N THR A 97 -41.45 14.63 37.51
CA THR A 97 -41.71 13.35 38.18
C THR A 97 -41.07 12.25 37.33
N SER A 98 -40.20 11.43 37.92
CA SER A 98 -39.50 10.33 37.24
C SER A 98 -39.30 9.10 38.13
N ASP A 99 -39.27 7.91 37.51
CA ASP A 99 -39.13 6.57 38.15
C ASP A 99 -37.67 6.10 38.34
N ASP A 100 -36.71 6.84 37.76
CA ASP A 100 -35.35 7.09 38.28
C ASP A 100 -34.95 8.56 37.95
N GLY A 101 -33.72 8.82 37.49
CA GLY A 101 -33.12 10.15 37.48
C GLY A 101 -33.68 11.11 36.42
N SER A 102 -33.94 12.36 36.80
CA SER A 102 -34.15 13.47 35.86
C SER A 102 -33.62 14.82 36.36
N LYS A 103 -33.22 15.69 35.42
CA LYS A 103 -32.92 17.11 35.68
C LYS A 103 -33.55 18.00 34.61
N LEU A 104 -33.93 19.22 34.98
CA LEU A 104 -34.47 20.24 34.07
C LEU A 104 -33.68 21.53 34.20
N TYR A 105 -33.22 22.06 33.07
CA TYR A 105 -32.44 23.29 32.95
C TYR A 105 -33.21 24.30 32.10
N ILE A 106 -33.08 25.59 32.44
CA ILE A 106 -33.58 26.71 31.64
C ILE A 106 -32.44 27.70 31.43
N ASN A 107 -32.16 28.08 30.18
CA ASN A 107 -31.00 28.91 29.81
C ASN A 107 -29.68 28.37 30.42
N GLY A 108 -29.44 27.05 30.31
CA GLY A 108 -28.29 26.35 30.90
C GLY A 108 -28.27 26.24 32.44
N THR A 109 -29.17 26.92 33.16
CA THR A 109 -29.22 26.88 34.62
C THR A 109 -30.11 25.75 35.12
N GLN A 110 -29.59 24.87 35.99
CA GLN A 110 -30.39 23.80 36.59
C GLN A 110 -31.53 24.38 37.45
N VAL A 111 -32.78 24.07 37.09
CA VAL A 111 -33.98 24.50 37.80
C VAL A 111 -34.56 23.37 38.65
N VAL A 112 -34.58 22.14 38.14
CA VAL A 112 -35.06 20.95 38.88
C VAL A 112 -33.98 19.88 38.89
N SER A 113 -33.81 19.22 40.02
CA SER A 113 -33.05 17.97 40.13
C SER A 113 -33.88 16.94 40.89
N ASN A 114 -34.09 15.80 40.23
CA ASN A 114 -34.76 14.59 40.69
C ASN A 114 -33.88 13.40 40.28
N ASP A 115 -32.60 13.47 40.65
CA ASP A 115 -31.54 12.63 40.10
C ASP A 115 -31.12 11.49 41.04
N GLY A 116 -30.52 10.45 40.46
CA GLY A 116 -30.18 9.19 41.15
C GLY A 116 -31.32 8.17 41.17
N ASN A 117 -31.00 6.91 41.54
CA ASN A 117 -32.01 5.85 41.52
C ASN A 117 -33.07 6.05 42.62
N HIS A 118 -34.35 6.05 42.23
CA HIS A 118 -35.49 6.19 43.10
C HIS A 118 -36.82 5.91 42.36
N GLY A 119 -37.70 5.08 42.94
CA GLY A 119 -39.05 4.94 42.39
C GLY A 119 -39.85 6.26 42.36
N SER A 120 -40.88 6.28 41.51
CA SER A 120 -41.55 7.47 40.98
C SER A 120 -41.85 8.55 42.02
N GLN A 121 -41.15 9.67 41.89
CA GLN A 121 -41.26 10.81 42.81
C GLN A 121 -41.17 12.15 42.08
N GLU A 122 -41.78 13.19 42.67
CA GLU A 122 -41.74 14.55 42.15
C GLU A 122 -40.65 15.39 42.84
N ARG A 123 -40.00 16.26 42.06
CA ARG A 123 -39.22 17.42 42.55
C ARG A 123 -39.61 18.68 41.79
N SER A 124 -39.23 19.83 42.33
CA SER A 124 -39.51 21.12 41.73
C SER A 124 -38.47 22.17 42.09
N GLY A 125 -38.45 23.24 41.31
CA GLY A 125 -37.62 24.41 41.57
C GLY A 125 -38.11 25.64 40.82
N GLY A 126 -37.70 26.81 41.31
CA GLY A 126 -38.18 28.10 40.85
C GLY A 126 -37.12 28.88 40.06
N VAL A 127 -37.56 29.54 38.99
CA VAL A 127 -36.72 30.43 38.17
C VAL A 127 -37.52 31.67 37.78
N TRP A 128 -36.88 32.84 37.79
CA TRP A 128 -37.47 34.06 37.24
C TRP A 128 -37.19 34.12 35.75
N LEU A 129 -38.22 34.32 34.93
CA LEU A 129 -38.10 34.42 33.48
C LEU A 129 -38.71 35.73 32.97
N PRO A 130 -38.03 36.46 32.06
CA PRO A 130 -38.67 37.54 31.30
C PRO A 130 -39.67 36.94 30.29
N SER A 131 -40.35 37.80 29.53
CA SER A 131 -41.14 37.35 28.38
C SER A 131 -40.23 37.12 27.18
N GLY A 132 -40.33 35.96 26.53
CA GLY A 132 -39.51 35.59 25.37
C GLY A 132 -39.25 34.08 25.23
N LYS A 133 -38.43 33.72 24.24
CA LYS A 133 -37.90 32.38 24.02
C LYS A 133 -36.76 32.11 25.01
N HIS A 134 -36.78 30.96 25.68
CA HIS A 134 -35.72 30.50 26.61
C HIS A 134 -35.34 29.06 26.27
N SER A 135 -34.06 28.69 26.31
CA SER A 135 -33.70 27.29 26.08
C SER A 135 -34.17 26.43 27.24
N ILE A 136 -34.62 25.21 26.92
CA ILE A 136 -35.02 24.18 27.88
C ILE A 136 -34.29 22.89 27.55
N GLN A 137 -33.69 22.28 28.56
CA GLN A 137 -33.10 20.95 28.46
C GLN A 137 -33.65 20.09 29.58
N ILE A 138 -34.07 18.87 29.25
CA ILE A 138 -34.56 17.88 30.23
C ILE A 138 -33.74 16.61 30.01
N LEU A 139 -33.07 16.17 31.06
CA LEU A 139 -32.34 14.91 31.07
C LEU A 139 -33.11 13.88 31.86
N PHE A 140 -33.08 12.62 31.42
CA PHE A 140 -33.74 11.49 32.05
C PHE A 140 -32.92 10.22 31.86
N TYR A 141 -32.93 9.31 32.83
CA TYR A 141 -32.53 7.92 32.64
C TYR A 141 -33.45 6.98 33.43
N GLU A 142 -33.48 5.71 33.02
CA GLU A 142 -34.17 4.63 33.73
C GLU A 142 -33.22 3.48 34.06
N ASN A 143 -33.34 2.88 35.25
CA ASN A 143 -32.49 1.79 35.75
C ASN A 143 -33.33 0.68 36.43
N GLY A 144 -34.34 0.22 35.69
CA GLY A 144 -35.09 -1.02 35.90
C GLY A 144 -36.47 -0.86 36.55
N GLY A 145 -37.47 -1.55 35.99
CA GLY A 145 -38.79 -1.73 36.61
C GLY A 145 -39.95 -1.12 35.81
N SER A 146 -40.52 -0.03 36.31
CA SER A 146 -41.48 0.78 35.55
C SER A 146 -40.78 2.06 35.11
N SER A 147 -41.27 2.70 34.05
CA SER A 147 -40.70 3.97 33.60
C SER A 147 -41.72 5.09 33.52
N ASN A 148 -41.28 6.28 33.91
CA ASN A 148 -42.09 7.48 33.80
C ASN A 148 -41.23 8.72 33.71
N LEU A 149 -41.63 9.66 32.84
CA LEU A 149 -41.28 11.06 32.96
C LEU A 149 -42.54 11.89 32.79
N SER A 150 -42.78 12.84 33.70
CA SER A 150 -43.76 13.88 33.46
C SER A 150 -43.28 15.25 33.94
N VAL A 151 -43.45 16.24 33.06
CA VAL A 151 -43.00 17.62 33.28
C VAL A 151 -44.21 18.52 33.45
N SER A 152 -44.22 19.31 34.52
CA SER A 152 -45.26 20.27 34.84
C SER A 152 -44.68 21.63 35.17
N TYR A 153 -45.49 22.68 35.08
CA TYR A 153 -45.09 24.03 35.47
C TYR A 153 -46.24 24.82 36.10
N ALA A 154 -45.87 25.83 36.90
CA ALA A 154 -46.73 26.85 37.47
C ALA A 154 -46.05 28.23 37.28
N GLY A 155 -46.83 29.31 37.32
CA GLY A 155 -46.29 30.67 37.11
C GLY A 155 -47.35 31.76 37.27
N PRO A 156 -47.07 33.00 36.82
CA PRO A 156 -48.03 34.10 36.89
C PRO A 156 -49.35 33.73 36.20
N SER A 157 -50.45 33.74 36.96
CA SER A 157 -51.79 33.33 36.50
C SER A 157 -51.91 31.89 35.98
N ILE A 158 -50.92 31.02 36.26
CA ILE A 158 -50.89 29.61 35.83
C ILE A 158 -50.76 28.72 37.08
N ASN A 159 -51.87 28.08 37.47
CA ASN A 159 -51.84 26.98 38.43
C ASN A 159 -51.04 25.80 37.84
N LYS A 160 -50.42 24.99 38.72
CA LYS A 160 -49.63 23.81 38.31
C LYS A 160 -50.42 22.95 37.32
N ARG A 161 -49.83 22.72 36.15
CA ARG A 161 -50.37 21.90 35.06
C ARG A 161 -49.24 21.22 34.30
N PRO A 162 -49.50 20.12 33.56
CA PRO A 162 -48.55 19.56 32.60
C PRO A 162 -48.02 20.65 31.67
N LEU A 163 -46.73 20.59 31.35
CA LEU A 163 -46.08 21.52 30.43
C LEU A 163 -46.66 21.29 29.01
N PRO A 164 -47.42 22.25 28.45
CA PRO A 164 -48.08 22.02 27.17
C PRO A 164 -47.07 22.21 26.04
N PHE A 165 -46.90 21.19 25.20
CA PHE A 165 -45.99 21.26 24.05
C PHE A 165 -46.28 22.43 23.11
N SER A 166 -47.51 22.96 23.08
CA SER A 166 -47.87 24.17 22.32
C SER A 166 -47.25 25.49 22.79
N ILE A 167 -46.44 25.50 23.86
CA ILE A 167 -45.55 26.63 24.21
C ILE A 167 -44.06 26.27 24.09
N LEU A 168 -43.76 25.07 23.60
CA LEU A 168 -42.40 24.58 23.35
C LEU A 168 -42.08 24.67 21.87
N SER A 169 -40.79 24.76 21.57
CA SER A 169 -40.29 24.48 20.22
C SER A 169 -39.01 23.66 20.23
N GLY A 170 -38.79 22.88 19.17
CA GLY A 170 -37.47 22.34 18.86
C GLY A 170 -36.41 23.43 18.64
N LEU A 171 -35.18 23.00 18.41
CA LEU A 171 -33.98 23.81 18.23
C LEU A 171 -34.07 24.68 16.97
N CYS A 172 -34.61 24.12 15.88
CA CYS A 172 -34.73 24.74 14.56
C CYS A 172 -33.38 25.13 13.95
N ASN A 173 -32.54 24.13 13.71
CA ASN A 173 -31.44 24.32 12.79
C ASN A 173 -31.97 24.35 11.35
N ASP A 174 -31.24 25.07 10.51
CA ASP A 174 -31.55 25.53 9.15
C ASP A 174 -30.18 26.12 8.71
N LEU A 175 -29.27 25.22 8.34
CA LEU A 175 -27.81 25.46 8.27
C LEU A 175 -27.45 26.41 7.11
N ASP A 176 -27.82 26.04 5.89
CA ASP A 176 -27.64 26.84 4.67
C ASP A 176 -28.53 28.10 4.63
N LYS A 177 -29.68 28.05 5.32
CA LYS A 177 -30.70 29.10 5.47
C LYS A 177 -31.64 29.23 4.25
N ASP A 178 -31.85 28.16 3.46
CA ASP A 178 -32.84 28.17 2.37
C ASP A 178 -34.30 28.25 2.86
N GLY A 179 -34.56 27.90 4.13
CA GLY A 179 -35.87 27.88 4.76
C GLY A 179 -36.61 26.54 4.70
N VAL A 180 -35.97 25.50 4.17
CA VAL A 180 -36.08 24.11 4.61
C VAL A 180 -35.29 23.99 5.94
N LYS A 181 -34.86 22.80 6.38
CA LYS A 181 -34.44 22.51 7.77
C LYS A 181 -33.69 21.21 7.82
N ASP A 182 -32.54 21.17 8.49
CA ASP A 182 -31.62 20.01 8.55
C ASP A 182 -32.35 18.66 8.76
N ASN A 183 -33.33 18.63 9.68
CA ASN A 183 -34.05 17.40 10.06
C ASN A 183 -35.14 16.93 9.08
N THR A 184 -35.36 17.70 8.02
CA THR A 184 -36.22 17.39 6.87
C THR A 184 -35.52 17.65 5.54
N ASP A 185 -34.27 18.08 5.61
CA ASP A 185 -33.46 18.40 4.46
C ASP A 185 -32.87 17.15 3.83
N LYS A 186 -32.35 17.37 2.63
CA LYS A 186 -31.74 16.31 1.83
C LYS A 186 -30.31 16.62 1.41
N ASP A 187 -29.89 17.85 1.59
CA ASP A 187 -28.72 18.57 1.09
C ASP A 187 -28.64 19.73 2.12
N VAL A 188 -27.77 19.64 3.13
CA VAL A 188 -27.92 20.36 4.42
C VAL A 188 -27.01 21.59 4.50
N ASP A 189 -25.78 21.42 4.06
CA ASP A 189 -24.80 22.42 3.61
C ASP A 189 -25.28 23.18 2.35
N GLY A 190 -26.03 22.53 1.46
CA GLY A 190 -26.37 23.11 0.17
C GLY A 190 -25.32 22.86 -0.90
N ASP A 191 -24.40 21.92 -0.74
CA ASP A 191 -23.39 21.62 -1.75
C ASP A 191 -24.04 21.07 -3.06
N GLY A 192 -25.22 20.46 -2.96
CA GLY A 192 -25.95 19.88 -4.09
C GLY A 192 -25.77 18.37 -4.27
N ILE A 193 -24.84 17.75 -3.54
CA ILE A 193 -24.87 16.32 -3.21
C ILE A 193 -26.08 16.14 -2.24
N LEU A 194 -26.28 14.94 -1.68
CA LEU A 194 -27.45 14.67 -0.85
C LEU A 194 -27.00 13.90 0.37
N ASN A 195 -27.28 14.31 1.61
CA ASN A 195 -26.87 13.61 2.83
C ASN A 195 -26.91 12.06 2.72
N ASP A 196 -27.94 11.48 2.08
CA ASP A 196 -28.01 10.03 1.79
C ASP A 196 -26.86 9.48 0.89
N VAL A 197 -25.89 10.31 0.47
CA VAL A 197 -24.69 10.12 -0.36
C VAL A 197 -23.45 10.42 0.47
N GLU A 198 -23.24 11.64 1.02
CA GLU A 198 -22.11 11.91 1.93
C GLU A 198 -22.13 10.95 3.13
N CYS A 199 -23.30 10.73 3.75
CA CYS A 199 -23.43 9.81 4.88
C CYS A 199 -23.30 8.31 4.51
N LYS A 200 -23.06 7.96 3.23
CA LYS A 200 -22.70 6.57 2.87
C LYS A 200 -21.22 6.34 3.09
N SER A 201 -20.88 5.99 4.33
CA SER A 201 -19.72 5.12 4.59
C SER A 201 -19.91 3.78 3.85
N VAL A 202 -19.41 3.70 2.62
CA VAL A 202 -19.11 2.45 1.91
C VAL A 202 -17.76 1.98 2.42
N GLY A 203 -17.76 1.40 3.62
CA GLY A 203 -16.51 0.95 4.21
C GLY A 203 -16.02 -0.35 3.56
N TYR A 204 -14.71 -0.40 3.31
CA TYR A 204 -14.04 -1.60 2.82
C TYR A 204 -13.71 -2.59 3.96
N VAL A 205 -13.41 -3.85 3.59
CA VAL A 205 -13.08 -4.92 4.54
C VAL A 205 -11.59 -4.90 4.88
N GLN A 206 -11.26 -4.41 6.08
CA GLN A 206 -9.90 -4.19 6.57
C GLN A 206 -8.95 -5.40 6.51
N GLU A 207 -9.42 -6.64 6.74
CA GLU A 207 -8.56 -7.83 6.55
C GLU A 207 -9.37 -8.98 5.96
N ALA A 208 -8.74 -9.77 5.08
CA ALA A 208 -9.20 -11.12 4.78
C ALA A 208 -8.11 -12.17 4.94
N LYS A 209 -8.50 -13.40 5.31
CA LYS A 209 -7.58 -14.52 5.57
C LYS A 209 -8.10 -15.82 4.93
N ASN A 210 -7.15 -16.68 4.57
CA ASN A 210 -7.37 -17.91 3.77
C ASN A 210 -7.98 -17.64 2.37
N ILE A 211 -7.69 -16.47 1.80
CA ILE A 211 -7.98 -16.12 0.41
C ILE A 211 -6.64 -16.03 -0.32
N GLN A 212 -6.55 -16.54 -1.55
CA GLN A 212 -5.28 -16.55 -2.28
C GLN A 212 -4.91 -15.16 -2.81
N TYR A 213 -5.92 -14.35 -3.13
CA TYR A 213 -5.87 -12.92 -3.41
C TYR A 213 -7.13 -12.30 -2.83
N PHE A 214 -7.00 -11.30 -1.98
CA PHE A 214 -8.10 -10.45 -1.55
C PHE A 214 -7.68 -9.02 -1.82
N TYR A 215 -8.36 -8.35 -2.74
CA TYR A 215 -8.22 -6.92 -2.91
C TYR A 215 -8.92 -6.22 -1.73
N ASN A 216 -8.12 -5.52 -0.95
CA ASN A 216 -8.51 -4.38 -0.14
C ASN A 216 -7.28 -3.50 0.02
N VAL A 217 -7.26 -2.43 -0.74
CA VAL A 217 -6.97 -1.04 -0.37
C VAL A 217 -7.73 -0.21 -1.43
N ALA A 218 -7.40 1.06 -1.57
CA ALA A 218 -7.73 1.80 -2.78
C ALA A 218 -7.47 0.96 -4.05
N ASN A 219 -8.37 1.12 -5.01
CA ASN A 219 -8.18 0.97 -6.44
C ASN A 219 -8.17 -0.44 -7.14
N VAL A 220 -8.55 -0.37 -8.42
CA VAL A 220 -8.34 -1.22 -9.60
C VAL A 220 -9.18 -2.52 -9.82
N GLU A 221 -10.19 -2.43 -10.71
CA GLU A 221 -10.58 -3.56 -11.57
C GLU A 221 -9.57 -3.75 -12.72
N GLY A 222 -8.39 -4.28 -12.41
CA GLY A 222 -7.35 -4.55 -13.41
C GLY A 222 -7.86 -5.44 -14.56
N PHE A 223 -7.50 -5.08 -15.80
CA PHE A 223 -8.05 -5.63 -17.06
C PHE A 223 -8.35 -7.15 -17.04
N PRO A 224 -9.48 -7.60 -17.64
CA PRO A 224 -9.97 -8.98 -17.54
C PRO A 224 -9.03 -9.98 -18.24
N GLY A 225 -8.16 -10.63 -17.46
CA GLY A 225 -7.04 -11.43 -18.00
C GLY A 225 -6.67 -12.71 -17.22
N THR A 226 -5.94 -12.58 -16.10
CA THR A 226 -4.95 -13.62 -15.73
C THR A 226 -4.83 -14.03 -14.25
N THR A 227 -5.41 -13.33 -13.28
CA THR A 227 -5.27 -13.67 -11.83
C THR A 227 -6.47 -14.44 -11.28
N TYR A 228 -6.44 -15.77 -11.42
CA TYR A 228 -7.42 -16.66 -10.80
C TYR A 228 -7.10 -16.89 -9.31
N ALA A 229 -8.04 -16.57 -8.43
CA ALA A 229 -8.09 -17.21 -7.12
C ALA A 229 -8.42 -18.71 -7.31
N ASN A 230 -7.42 -19.58 -7.13
CA ASN A 230 -7.58 -21.02 -7.27
C ASN A 230 -7.60 -21.68 -5.89
N ASN A 231 -8.52 -22.61 -5.66
CA ASN A 231 -8.54 -23.35 -4.42
C ASN A 231 -7.36 -24.34 -4.41
N ALA A 232 -6.43 -24.16 -3.46
CA ALA A 232 -5.30 -25.05 -3.24
C ALA A 232 -5.73 -26.43 -2.71
N VAL A 233 -6.27 -27.26 -3.61
CA VAL A 233 -6.26 -28.73 -3.57
C VAL A 233 -6.84 -29.38 -2.28
N GLY A 234 -8.13 -29.13 -1.98
CA GLY A 234 -8.87 -29.79 -0.89
C GLY A 234 -10.08 -30.62 -1.39
N ASN A 235 -10.08 -31.94 -1.15
CA ASN A 235 -11.01 -32.91 -1.76
C ASN A 235 -12.41 -33.07 -1.11
N TYR A 236 -12.95 -32.09 -0.37
CA TYR A 236 -14.22 -32.27 0.37
C TYR A 236 -15.14 -31.03 0.44
N GLU A 237 -16.45 -31.27 0.36
CA GLU A 237 -17.52 -30.29 0.63
C GLU A 237 -17.33 -29.65 2.03
N GLY A 238 -17.45 -28.32 2.10
CA GLY A 238 -17.55 -27.58 3.36
C GLY A 238 -16.24 -27.38 4.14
N GLN A 239 -15.07 -27.41 3.49
CA GLN A 239 -13.78 -27.16 4.15
C GLN A 239 -13.11 -25.82 3.79
N SER A 240 -13.57 -25.10 2.78
CA SER A 240 -13.07 -23.77 2.43
C SER A 240 -13.71 -22.70 3.31
N ASN A 241 -12.96 -22.24 4.32
CA ASN A 241 -13.34 -21.17 5.24
C ASN A 241 -12.55 -19.90 4.92
N LEU A 242 -13.18 -18.93 4.27
CA LEU A 242 -12.62 -17.59 4.09
C LEU A 242 -13.03 -16.73 5.29
N PHE A 243 -12.17 -15.82 5.72
CA PHE A 243 -12.41 -14.95 6.87
C PHE A 243 -12.33 -13.49 6.43
N LEU A 244 -13.27 -12.65 6.88
CA LEU A 244 -13.28 -11.20 6.67
C LEU A 244 -13.39 -10.48 8.02
N LYS A 245 -12.68 -9.36 8.16
CA LYS A 245 -12.72 -8.41 9.29
C LYS A 245 -13.12 -7.03 8.77
N PHE A 246 -14.12 -6.44 9.40
CA PHE A 246 -14.50 -5.04 9.19
C PHE A 246 -13.67 -4.13 10.13
N PRO A 247 -13.32 -2.91 9.71
CA PRO A 247 -12.54 -1.97 10.53
C PRO A 247 -13.25 -1.66 11.86
N GLN A 248 -14.58 -1.59 11.82
CA GLN A 248 -15.46 -1.34 12.96
C GLN A 248 -16.50 -2.45 13.20
N VAL A 249 -17.23 -2.36 14.31
CA VAL A 249 -18.35 -3.26 14.61
C VAL A 249 -19.58 -2.79 13.82
N LEU A 250 -19.97 -3.54 12.80
CA LEU A 250 -21.18 -3.28 12.03
C LEU A 250 -22.42 -3.46 12.92
N PRO A 251 -23.32 -2.47 13.04
CA PRO A 251 -24.59 -2.59 13.77
C PRO A 251 -25.62 -3.44 13.01
N ILE A 252 -26.80 -3.65 13.61
CA ILE A 252 -27.91 -4.41 13.02
C ILE A 252 -28.54 -3.62 11.88
N GLY A 253 -28.64 -4.25 10.71
CA GLY A 253 -29.21 -3.67 9.49
C GLY A 253 -28.17 -3.25 8.45
N SER A 254 -26.87 -3.22 8.81
CA SER A 254 -25.78 -2.94 7.87
C SER A 254 -25.89 -3.87 6.66
N THR A 255 -25.63 -3.38 5.45
CA THR A 255 -25.59 -4.23 4.25
C THR A 255 -24.15 -4.59 3.94
N ILE A 256 -23.81 -5.89 3.96
CA ILE A 256 -22.54 -6.40 3.44
C ILE A 256 -22.74 -6.78 1.98
N SER A 257 -21.92 -6.24 1.08
CA SER A 257 -21.99 -6.47 -0.37
C SER A 257 -20.78 -7.29 -0.80
N LEU A 258 -21.01 -8.48 -1.37
CA LEU A 258 -19.94 -9.39 -1.80
C LEU A 258 -19.97 -9.61 -3.31
N VAL A 259 -18.86 -9.35 -3.98
CA VAL A 259 -18.73 -9.60 -5.42
C VAL A 259 -18.18 -11.01 -5.63
N VAL A 260 -18.99 -11.92 -6.18
CA VAL A 260 -18.70 -13.37 -6.23
C VAL A 260 -18.86 -13.99 -7.62
N GLU A 261 -18.06 -15.02 -7.87
CA GLU A 261 -18.16 -15.90 -9.05
C GLU A 261 -17.90 -17.37 -8.66
N ALA A 262 -18.41 -18.30 -9.45
CA ALA A 262 -18.03 -19.71 -9.41
C ALA A 262 -17.27 -20.07 -10.68
N ASP A 263 -16.32 -20.99 -10.58
CA ASP A 263 -15.49 -21.42 -11.70
C ASP A 263 -16.32 -21.79 -12.96
N PRO A 264 -15.90 -21.37 -14.17
CA PRO A 264 -16.65 -21.64 -15.41
C PRO A 264 -16.92 -23.13 -15.70
N SER A 265 -16.24 -24.06 -15.03
CA SER A 265 -16.47 -25.50 -15.15
C SER A 265 -17.65 -26.04 -14.30
N VAL A 266 -18.17 -25.27 -13.35
CA VAL A 266 -19.34 -25.63 -12.52
C VAL A 266 -20.57 -24.79 -12.87
N SER A 267 -21.78 -25.23 -12.50
CA SER A 267 -23.01 -24.44 -12.75
C SER A 267 -23.26 -23.33 -11.72
N GLY A 268 -22.47 -23.30 -10.65
CA GLY A 268 -22.53 -22.39 -9.52
C GLY A 268 -21.80 -22.99 -8.30
N SER A 269 -21.67 -22.24 -7.22
CA SER A 269 -21.14 -22.72 -5.95
C SER A 269 -21.93 -22.13 -4.79
N ASP A 270 -22.50 -23.01 -3.95
CA ASP A 270 -23.25 -22.61 -2.75
C ASP A 270 -22.27 -22.22 -1.63
N PHE A 271 -22.63 -21.21 -0.84
CA PHE A 271 -21.85 -20.80 0.33
C PHE A 271 -22.72 -20.27 1.48
N ASN A 272 -22.27 -20.47 2.71
CA ASN A 272 -22.85 -19.89 3.92
C ASN A 272 -21.95 -18.80 4.49
N ILE A 273 -22.54 -17.87 5.24
CA ILE A 273 -21.82 -16.83 5.98
C ILE A 273 -22.26 -16.89 7.44
N GLU A 274 -21.28 -17.02 8.33
CA GLU A 274 -21.46 -17.13 9.76
C GLU A 274 -20.71 -16.00 10.48
N LYS A 275 -21.28 -15.51 11.58
CA LYS A 275 -20.58 -14.60 12.49
C LYS A 275 -19.46 -15.37 13.21
N THR A 276 -18.32 -14.73 13.37
CA THR A 276 -17.16 -15.30 14.08
C THR A 276 -16.47 -14.26 14.97
N ASN A 277 -15.32 -14.64 15.54
CA ASN A 277 -14.43 -13.79 16.33
C ASN A 277 -13.10 -13.58 15.59
N SER A 278 -12.19 -12.77 16.14
CA SER A 278 -10.89 -12.43 15.54
C SER A 278 -9.96 -13.61 15.20
N THR A 279 -10.24 -14.82 15.69
CA THR A 279 -9.48 -16.04 15.38
C THR A 279 -10.11 -16.91 14.29
N GLY A 280 -11.30 -16.56 13.79
CA GLY A 280 -12.09 -17.36 12.85
C GLY A 280 -12.76 -18.61 13.45
N VAL A 281 -12.59 -18.86 14.74
CA VAL A 281 -13.07 -20.08 15.43
C VAL A 281 -14.34 -19.80 16.24
N SER A 282 -15.50 -19.82 15.58
CA SER A 282 -16.81 -20.09 16.20
C SER A 282 -17.94 -20.23 15.15
N ASN A 283 -19.13 -20.63 15.60
CA ASN A 283 -20.39 -20.67 14.86
C ASN A 283 -21.42 -19.75 15.56
N GLU A 284 -21.12 -18.45 15.66
CA GLU A 284 -21.88 -17.48 16.48
C GLU A 284 -23.12 -16.89 15.78
N GLY A 285 -23.81 -17.73 15.02
CA GLY A 285 -25.03 -17.38 14.31
C GLY A 285 -24.85 -17.22 12.81
N TYR A 286 -25.94 -17.50 12.10
CA TYR A 286 -26.02 -17.46 10.65
C TYR A 286 -26.32 -16.03 10.17
N VAL A 287 -25.45 -15.49 9.33
CA VAL A 287 -25.56 -14.13 8.76
C VAL A 287 -26.30 -14.20 7.42
N GLY A 288 -25.92 -15.14 6.55
CA GLY A 288 -26.54 -15.32 5.24
C GLY A 288 -26.07 -16.58 4.50
N GLN A 289 -26.58 -16.75 3.28
CA GLN A 289 -26.11 -17.76 2.33
C GLN A 289 -26.25 -17.18 0.91
N GLY A 290 -25.47 -17.71 -0.03
CA GLY A 290 -25.48 -17.29 -1.43
C GLY A 290 -25.18 -18.44 -2.38
N VAL A 291 -25.33 -18.14 -3.67
CA VAL A 291 -24.94 -19.03 -4.77
C VAL A 291 -24.18 -18.20 -5.78
N ALA A 292 -22.86 -18.39 -5.83
CA ALA A 292 -22.05 -17.78 -6.88
C ALA A 292 -22.32 -18.50 -8.21
N ARG A 293 -22.21 -17.79 -9.33
CA ARG A 293 -22.46 -18.31 -10.69
C ARG A 293 -21.22 -18.14 -11.57
N PRO A 294 -21.15 -18.80 -12.74
CA PRO A 294 -20.13 -18.58 -13.79
C PRO A 294 -20.17 -17.20 -14.47
N THR A 295 -20.52 -16.16 -13.71
CA THR A 295 -20.63 -14.77 -14.12
C THR A 295 -20.56 -13.96 -12.84
N LYS A 296 -19.64 -12.99 -12.78
CA LYS A 296 -19.44 -12.07 -11.64
C LYS A 296 -20.79 -11.46 -11.22
N SER A 297 -21.08 -11.49 -9.92
CA SER A 297 -22.39 -11.07 -9.38
C SER A 297 -22.27 -10.57 -7.94
N THR A 298 -22.96 -9.48 -7.62
CA THR A 298 -22.96 -8.91 -6.27
C THR A 298 -24.09 -9.51 -5.42
N LEU A 299 -23.77 -9.90 -4.19
CA LEU A 299 -24.70 -10.40 -3.19
C LEU A 299 -24.75 -9.46 -1.98
N ASN A 300 -25.91 -8.87 -1.72
CA ASN A 300 -26.13 -7.93 -0.63
C ASN A 300 -26.81 -8.63 0.56
N ILE A 301 -26.29 -8.45 1.77
CA ILE A 301 -26.69 -9.17 2.98
C ILE A 301 -26.88 -8.19 4.13
N VAL A 302 -28.13 -8.00 4.54
CA VAL A 302 -28.50 -7.19 5.70
C VAL A 302 -28.17 -7.94 7.00
N THR A 303 -27.32 -7.37 7.85
CA THR A 303 -26.94 -7.94 9.15
C THR A 303 -28.15 -8.01 10.10
N LYS A 304 -28.23 -9.08 10.89
CA LYS A 304 -29.32 -9.33 11.87
C LYS A 304 -28.85 -9.34 13.32
N SER A 305 -27.58 -9.01 13.51
CA SER A 305 -26.85 -8.96 14.77
C SER A 305 -25.62 -8.09 14.53
N SER A 306 -25.17 -7.33 15.53
CA SER A 306 -23.91 -6.61 15.41
C SER A 306 -22.74 -7.59 15.22
N LEU A 307 -21.77 -7.25 14.36
CA LEU A 307 -20.63 -8.11 14.04
C LEU A 307 -19.43 -7.32 13.51
N GLN A 308 -18.21 -7.81 13.76
CA GLN A 308 -16.98 -7.27 13.16
C GLN A 308 -16.24 -8.31 12.30
N TYR A 309 -16.56 -9.60 12.46
CA TYR A 309 -15.89 -10.69 11.77
C TYR A 309 -16.91 -11.66 11.18
N VAL A 310 -16.70 -12.06 9.92
CA VAL A 310 -17.49 -13.11 9.27
C VAL A 310 -16.60 -14.20 8.69
N LYS A 311 -17.15 -15.41 8.68
CA LYS A 311 -16.55 -16.62 8.11
C LYS A 311 -17.44 -17.11 6.98
N ILE A 312 -16.91 -17.16 5.77
CA ILE A 312 -17.60 -17.63 4.57
C ILE A 312 -17.20 -19.09 4.32
N ILE A 313 -18.19 -19.98 4.26
CA ILE A 313 -18.01 -21.42 4.07
C ILE A 313 -18.51 -21.79 2.68
N ALA A 314 -17.59 -22.04 1.74
CA ALA A 314 -17.94 -22.50 0.40
C ALA A 314 -18.08 -24.03 0.35
N TYR A 315 -19.12 -24.51 -0.33
CA TYR A 315 -19.42 -25.95 -0.41
C TYR A 315 -18.86 -26.65 -1.64
N GLN A 316 -18.52 -25.92 -2.70
CA GLN A 316 -17.99 -26.48 -3.95
C GLN A 316 -16.68 -25.82 -4.37
N ILE A 317 -15.87 -26.56 -5.14
CA ILE A 317 -14.58 -26.09 -5.67
C ILE A 317 -14.77 -24.88 -6.60
N GLY A 318 -13.79 -23.95 -6.58
CA GLY A 318 -13.77 -22.82 -7.50
C GLY A 318 -14.74 -21.67 -7.17
N PHE A 319 -15.18 -21.54 -5.91
CA PHE A 319 -15.81 -20.30 -5.43
C PHE A 319 -14.77 -19.17 -5.33
N ARG A 320 -15.12 -17.97 -5.82
CA ARG A 320 -14.28 -16.77 -5.88
C ARG A 320 -15.00 -15.58 -5.26
N ILE A 321 -14.24 -14.73 -4.57
CA ILE A 321 -14.66 -13.40 -4.12
C ILE A 321 -13.70 -12.40 -4.77
N TYR A 322 -14.22 -11.31 -5.30
CA TYR A 322 -13.45 -10.23 -5.94
C TYR A 322 -13.39 -8.96 -5.09
N GLY A 323 -14.37 -8.75 -4.21
CA GLY A 323 -14.43 -7.59 -3.33
C GLY A 323 -15.53 -7.77 -2.27
N ALA A 324 -15.39 -7.04 -1.17
CA ALA A 324 -16.33 -7.05 -0.07
C ALA A 324 -16.40 -5.66 0.58
N THR A 325 -17.55 -5.00 0.46
CA THR A 325 -17.83 -3.70 1.10
C THR A 325 -18.96 -3.84 2.12
N TYR A 326 -19.15 -2.82 2.95
CA TYR A 326 -20.34 -2.69 3.79
C TYR A 326 -20.91 -1.27 3.74
N THR A 327 -22.21 -1.16 4.00
CA THR A 327 -22.92 0.11 4.21
C THR A 327 -23.63 0.05 5.56
N LEU A 328 -23.57 1.12 6.34
CA LEU A 328 -24.24 1.20 7.64
C LEU A 328 -25.78 1.33 7.48
N PRO A 329 -26.58 0.94 8.50
CA PRO A 329 -28.05 0.99 8.45
C PRO A 329 -28.65 2.34 8.81
N SER A 330 -27.86 3.17 9.47
CA SER A 330 -28.23 4.47 9.97
C SER A 330 -27.61 5.51 9.06
N ASN A 331 -28.45 6.41 8.55
CA ASN A 331 -28.06 7.72 8.04
C ASN A 331 -27.66 8.62 9.25
N ASP A 332 -26.83 8.08 10.16
CA ASP A 332 -26.24 8.83 11.26
C ASP A 332 -24.97 9.47 10.73
N CYS A 333 -25.21 10.55 9.99
CA CYS A 333 -24.20 11.38 9.37
C CYS A 333 -23.26 12.05 10.37
N SER A 334 -23.54 12.01 11.67
CA SER A 334 -22.76 12.71 12.69
C SER A 334 -21.45 12.00 13.09
N THR A 335 -21.07 10.95 12.37
CA THR A 335 -19.84 10.17 12.58
C THR A 335 -19.12 9.82 11.26
N VAL A 336 -19.47 10.48 10.16
CA VAL A 336 -18.71 10.47 8.90
C VAL A 336 -18.15 11.90 8.80
N ASP A 337 -16.83 11.99 8.68
CA ASP A 337 -15.98 13.14 8.99
C ASP A 337 -14.62 12.77 8.36
N THR A 338 -14.47 13.09 7.07
CA THR A 338 -13.46 12.47 6.19
C THR A 338 -12.06 13.05 6.44
N ASP A 339 -11.90 14.37 6.50
CA ASP A 339 -10.63 15.04 6.87
C ASP A 339 -10.31 15.00 8.38
N ASN A 340 -11.33 14.81 9.24
CA ASN A 340 -11.28 14.82 10.71
C ASN A 340 -11.13 16.22 11.37
N ASP A 341 -11.56 17.30 10.72
CA ASP A 341 -11.70 18.66 11.29
C ASP A 341 -12.73 18.72 12.43
N GLY A 342 -13.82 17.93 12.32
CA GLY A 342 -14.94 17.89 13.26
C GLY A 342 -16.27 18.47 12.75
N ILE A 343 -16.31 18.94 11.51
CA ILE A 343 -17.49 19.14 10.68
C ILE A 343 -17.77 17.79 9.97
N PRO A 344 -18.96 17.18 10.15
CA PRO A 344 -19.27 15.92 9.47
C PRO A 344 -19.73 16.16 8.03
N ASP A 345 -19.20 15.43 7.05
CA ASP A 345 -19.29 15.60 5.58
C ASP A 345 -20.62 16.22 5.08
N TYR A 346 -21.78 15.74 5.56
CA TYR A 346 -23.12 16.31 5.26
C TYR A 346 -23.43 17.72 5.84
N LYS A 347 -22.38 18.45 6.18
CA LYS A 347 -22.33 19.85 6.61
C LYS A 347 -21.03 20.51 6.17
N ASP A 348 -20.21 19.80 5.44
CA ASP A 348 -18.98 20.35 4.90
C ASP A 348 -19.28 20.89 3.49
N LEU A 349 -18.29 21.56 2.92
CA LEU A 349 -18.28 22.01 1.53
C LEU A 349 -16.98 21.60 0.81
N ASP A 350 -16.05 20.97 1.54
CA ASP A 350 -14.68 20.58 1.18
C ASP A 350 -14.33 19.39 2.11
N SER A 351 -15.05 18.27 1.90
CA SER A 351 -15.21 17.17 2.87
C SER A 351 -13.92 16.41 3.20
N ASP A 352 -12.93 16.44 2.30
CA ASP A 352 -11.59 15.84 2.49
C ASP A 352 -10.50 16.89 2.86
N GLY A 353 -10.85 18.18 2.86
CA GLY A 353 -10.01 19.28 3.36
C GLY A 353 -8.90 19.73 2.40
N ASP A 354 -9.09 19.44 1.12
CA ASP A 354 -8.22 19.70 -0.01
C ASP A 354 -8.22 21.17 -0.48
N GLY A 355 -9.35 21.86 -0.35
CA GLY A 355 -9.55 23.24 -0.78
C GLY A 355 -10.31 23.42 -2.10
N ILE A 356 -10.53 22.35 -2.86
CA ILE A 356 -11.51 22.31 -3.96
C ILE A 356 -12.89 21.98 -3.34
N PRO A 357 -13.96 22.73 -3.64
CA PRO A 357 -15.27 22.44 -3.04
C PRO A 357 -15.97 21.19 -3.60
N ASP A 358 -16.66 20.43 -2.75
CA ASP A 358 -17.45 19.23 -3.07
C ASP A 358 -18.38 19.43 -4.29
N ASN A 359 -18.98 20.63 -4.39
CA ASN A 359 -19.85 21.02 -5.50
C ASN A 359 -19.15 20.98 -6.87
N VAL A 360 -17.84 21.26 -6.91
CA VAL A 360 -16.97 21.23 -8.09
C VAL A 360 -16.62 19.80 -8.43
N GLU A 361 -16.24 19.02 -7.42
CA GLU A 361 -15.62 17.70 -7.59
C GLU A 361 -16.62 16.59 -7.85
N ALA A 362 -17.81 16.69 -7.27
CA ALA A 362 -18.90 15.78 -7.59
C ALA A 362 -19.41 15.92 -9.06
N GLN A 363 -18.79 16.77 -9.89
CA GLN A 363 -19.21 17.06 -11.27
C GLN A 363 -18.05 16.97 -12.29
N THR A 364 -18.37 16.51 -13.50
CA THR A 364 -17.39 16.51 -14.61
C THR A 364 -17.06 17.93 -15.09
N THR A 365 -15.80 18.24 -15.35
CA THR A 365 -15.27 19.57 -15.71
C THR A 365 -15.93 20.19 -16.95
N LEU A 366 -15.98 19.48 -18.08
CA LEU A 366 -16.69 19.96 -19.28
C LEU A 366 -18.23 20.04 -19.11
N GLY A 367 -18.77 19.35 -18.11
CA GLY A 367 -20.21 19.20 -17.86
C GLY A 367 -20.76 20.07 -16.73
N TYR A 368 -19.89 20.74 -15.97
CA TYR A 368 -20.20 21.38 -14.69
C TYR A 368 -21.45 22.28 -14.73
N ILE A 369 -22.30 22.13 -13.71
CA ILE A 369 -23.54 22.87 -13.53
C ILE A 369 -23.44 23.74 -12.27
N ALA A 370 -23.36 25.05 -12.46
CA ALA A 370 -23.37 26.01 -11.36
C ALA A 370 -24.72 26.00 -10.59
N PRO A 371 -24.71 26.20 -9.26
CA PRO A 371 -25.93 26.25 -8.46
C PRO A 371 -26.82 27.43 -8.88
N SER A 372 -28.14 27.27 -8.78
CA SER A 372 -29.11 28.32 -9.14
C SER A 372 -29.44 29.29 -8.01
N GLY A 373 -28.97 29.01 -6.79
CA GLY A 373 -29.28 29.75 -5.57
C GLY A 373 -30.75 29.65 -5.17
N ASN A 374 -31.41 28.54 -5.53
CA ASN A 374 -32.83 28.32 -5.28
C ASN A 374 -33.10 26.86 -4.94
N ARG A 375 -33.16 26.60 -3.64
CA ARG A 375 -33.42 25.32 -3.02
C ARG A 375 -34.87 25.24 -2.54
N THR A 376 -35.81 24.93 -3.44
CA THR A 376 -37.23 24.91 -3.05
C THR A 376 -37.60 23.63 -2.25
N ASN A 377 -36.66 22.70 -2.10
CA ASN A 377 -36.83 21.39 -1.49
C ASN A 377 -35.52 20.87 -0.84
N GLY A 378 -34.67 21.77 -0.33
CA GLY A 378 -33.31 21.45 0.13
C GLY A 378 -32.30 21.45 -1.00
N VAL A 379 -32.54 20.54 -1.94
CA VAL A 379 -31.72 20.43 -3.15
C VAL A 379 -31.90 21.63 -4.08
N ASP A 380 -30.79 22.18 -4.61
CA ASP A 380 -30.85 23.24 -5.61
C ASP A 380 -31.57 22.77 -6.90
N ASN A 381 -32.39 23.66 -7.46
CA ASN A 381 -33.18 23.37 -8.66
C ASN A 381 -32.33 23.10 -9.91
N ALA A 382 -31.03 23.42 -9.92
CA ALA A 382 -30.09 23.09 -11.00
C ALA A 382 -29.88 21.58 -11.15
N TYR A 383 -29.70 20.88 -10.01
CA TYR A 383 -29.42 19.44 -9.94
C TYR A 383 -30.71 18.60 -9.94
N GLY A 384 -31.79 19.18 -9.43
CA GLY A 384 -33.12 18.56 -9.41
C GLY A 384 -33.28 17.58 -8.25
N ALA A 385 -34.30 16.72 -8.31
CA ALA A 385 -34.81 16.00 -7.13
C ALA A 385 -33.89 14.88 -6.57
N ASN A 386 -32.74 14.62 -7.22
CA ASN A 386 -31.79 13.57 -6.88
C ASN A 386 -30.39 14.11 -6.51
N GLY A 387 -30.20 15.43 -6.48
CA GLY A 387 -28.87 16.02 -6.31
C GLY A 387 -27.94 15.80 -7.51
N ILE A 388 -26.69 16.17 -7.30
CA ILE A 388 -25.55 15.77 -8.12
C ILE A 388 -25.39 14.24 -8.01
N ILE A 389 -24.87 13.63 -9.07
CA ILE A 389 -24.39 12.25 -9.02
C ILE A 389 -22.87 12.39 -9.02
N PRO A 390 -22.18 12.15 -7.89
CA PRO A 390 -20.74 12.33 -7.80
C PRO A 390 -20.00 11.59 -8.90
N VAL A 391 -18.89 12.19 -9.31
CA VAL A 391 -17.87 11.56 -10.13
C VAL A 391 -16.95 10.74 -9.19
N ASP A 392 -16.19 9.85 -9.81
CA ASP A 392 -15.36 8.77 -9.28
C ASP A 392 -14.40 8.54 -10.45
N THR A 393 -13.31 9.31 -10.47
CA THR A 393 -12.49 9.59 -11.68
C THR A 393 -11.62 8.40 -12.04
N ASP A 394 -10.94 7.81 -11.05
CA ASP A 394 -10.13 6.60 -11.20
C ASP A 394 -10.97 5.30 -11.27
N GLY A 395 -12.17 5.28 -10.66
CA GLY A 395 -13.06 4.13 -10.58
C GLY A 395 -12.85 3.22 -9.36
N ASP A 396 -12.17 3.71 -8.31
CA ASP A 396 -11.96 3.03 -7.02
C ASP A 396 -13.29 2.74 -6.29
N GLY A 397 -14.24 3.67 -6.39
CA GLY A 397 -15.52 3.65 -5.69
C GLY A 397 -15.64 4.64 -4.52
N THR A 398 -14.57 5.39 -4.23
CA THR A 398 -14.55 6.63 -3.46
C THR A 398 -14.88 7.77 -4.44
N PRO A 399 -15.95 8.55 -4.20
CA PRO A 399 -16.22 9.72 -5.01
C PRO A 399 -15.17 10.80 -4.78
N ASP A 400 -14.86 11.57 -5.83
CA ASP A 400 -13.75 12.52 -5.81
C ASP A 400 -13.80 13.52 -4.64
N PHE A 401 -14.98 14.05 -4.28
CA PHE A 401 -15.16 14.97 -3.13
C PHE A 401 -14.86 14.37 -1.74
N LEU A 402 -14.42 13.11 -1.69
CA LEU A 402 -13.99 12.40 -0.49
C LEU A 402 -12.58 11.80 -0.68
N ASP A 403 -11.88 12.18 -1.74
CA ASP A 403 -10.60 11.61 -2.15
C ASP A 403 -9.56 12.68 -2.48
N ILE A 404 -8.56 12.79 -1.60
CA ILE A 404 -7.48 13.78 -1.66
C ILE A 404 -6.53 13.61 -2.88
N ASN A 405 -6.78 12.59 -3.69
CA ASN A 405 -6.15 12.34 -4.99
C ASN A 405 -7.17 11.66 -5.94
N SER A 406 -7.94 12.46 -6.69
CA SER A 406 -9.05 11.99 -7.53
C SER A 406 -8.67 10.99 -8.63
N ASP A 407 -7.45 11.05 -9.18
CA ASP A 407 -6.98 10.13 -10.23
C ASP A 407 -5.99 9.05 -9.75
N ASP A 408 -5.68 9.06 -8.45
CA ASP A 408 -4.77 8.19 -7.70
C ASP A 408 -3.34 8.16 -8.30
N GLN A 409 -2.90 9.25 -8.96
CA GLN A 409 -1.55 9.44 -9.51
C GLN A 409 -0.75 10.56 -8.82
N GLY A 410 0.58 10.45 -8.82
CA GLY A 410 1.50 11.53 -8.47
C GLY A 410 1.29 12.26 -7.15
N ASN A 411 0.71 13.47 -7.14
CA ASN A 411 0.60 14.30 -5.93
C ASN A 411 -0.76 14.17 -5.21
N ASN A 412 -1.58 15.21 -5.25
CA ASN A 412 -2.79 15.39 -4.44
C ASN A 412 -3.52 16.64 -4.96
N ASP A 413 -4.84 16.60 -4.99
CA ASP A 413 -5.64 17.45 -5.86
C ASP A 413 -5.35 18.96 -5.69
N ALA A 414 -5.17 19.43 -4.46
CA ALA A 414 -4.78 20.79 -4.09
C ALA A 414 -3.49 21.26 -4.77
N LEU A 415 -2.52 20.37 -4.97
CA LEU A 415 -1.22 20.67 -5.57
C LEU A 415 -1.29 20.64 -7.10
N GLU A 416 -1.96 19.68 -7.71
CA GLU A 416 -2.25 19.69 -9.16
C GLU A 416 -3.09 20.92 -9.53
N ALA A 417 -4.16 21.20 -8.77
CA ALA A 417 -4.99 22.41 -8.89
C ALA A 417 -4.22 23.72 -8.65
N GLY A 418 -2.97 23.66 -8.17
CA GLY A 418 -2.09 24.81 -7.95
C GLY A 418 -2.54 25.73 -6.81
N LEU A 419 -3.30 25.19 -5.85
CA LEU A 419 -3.82 25.90 -4.69
C LEU A 419 -2.73 26.17 -3.64
N THR A 420 -3.04 27.01 -2.65
CA THR A 420 -2.14 27.27 -1.52
C THR A 420 -2.99 27.66 -0.32
N LEU A 421 -3.44 26.64 0.41
CA LEU A 421 -4.39 26.77 1.51
C LEU A 421 -3.84 27.59 2.67
N SER A 422 -4.73 28.32 3.34
CA SER A 422 -4.42 29.05 4.57
C SER A 422 -4.43 28.16 5.81
N ASN A 423 -5.03 26.97 5.71
CA ASN A 423 -5.35 26.05 6.80
C ASN A 423 -6.20 26.75 7.87
N ALA A 424 -7.21 27.47 7.42
CA ALA A 424 -8.14 28.19 8.27
C ALA A 424 -9.50 28.34 7.59
N ASP A 425 -10.55 28.00 8.33
CA ASP A 425 -11.94 28.38 8.11
C ASP A 425 -12.31 29.48 9.14
N SER A 426 -13.04 30.51 8.70
CA SER A 426 -13.45 31.67 9.52
C SER A 426 -14.85 31.54 10.14
N ASP A 427 -15.70 30.66 9.60
CA ASP A 427 -17.14 30.63 9.86
C ASP A 427 -17.75 29.22 10.03
N ASN A 428 -16.93 28.18 9.89
CA ASN A 428 -17.24 26.78 10.16
C ASN A 428 -18.28 26.22 9.19
N ASP A 429 -17.93 26.27 7.91
CA ASP A 429 -18.64 25.66 6.77
C ASP A 429 -17.75 24.80 5.84
N GLY A 430 -16.47 24.58 6.19
CA GLY A 430 -15.56 23.67 5.48
C GLY A 430 -14.47 24.40 4.71
N LEU A 431 -14.88 25.32 3.83
CA LEU A 431 -13.99 25.93 2.85
C LEU A 431 -12.84 26.75 3.48
N ASP A 432 -11.61 26.54 2.99
CA ASP A 432 -10.47 27.35 3.40
C ASP A 432 -10.61 28.83 2.97
N ASN A 433 -10.22 29.76 3.83
CA ASN A 433 -10.24 31.23 3.58
C ASN A 433 -9.42 31.70 2.35
N SER A 434 -8.64 30.83 1.69
CA SER A 434 -7.96 31.11 0.42
C SER A 434 -8.82 30.80 -0.81
N THR A 435 -9.75 29.86 -0.71
CA THR A 435 -10.69 29.44 -1.77
C THR A 435 -12.12 29.89 -1.51
N ASP A 436 -12.50 30.29 -0.29
CA ASP A 436 -13.76 31.00 0.02
C ASP A 436 -13.61 32.53 0.15
N THR A 437 -14.69 33.24 -0.18
CA THR A 437 -14.86 34.69 0.12
C THR A 437 -16.28 35.05 0.59
N SER A 438 -17.11 34.05 0.91
CA SER A 438 -18.53 34.17 1.19
C SER A 438 -18.78 34.34 2.71
N VAL A 439 -19.91 33.86 3.26
CA VAL A 439 -20.12 33.75 4.72
C VAL A 439 -21.07 32.59 5.02
N GLY A 440 -20.52 31.44 5.39
CA GLY A 440 -21.21 30.15 5.38
C GLY A 440 -21.63 29.74 3.96
N TYR A 441 -22.18 28.53 3.86
CA TYR A 441 -23.12 27.87 2.90
C TYR A 441 -23.97 28.67 1.89
N ALA A 442 -23.83 29.99 1.78
CA ALA A 442 -24.45 30.82 0.77
C ALA A 442 -23.85 30.62 -0.63
N ASP A 443 -22.61 30.10 -0.72
CA ASP A 443 -21.85 29.96 -1.97
C ASP A 443 -21.01 28.66 -1.98
N PRO A 444 -21.61 27.49 -2.26
CA PRO A 444 -20.95 26.18 -2.12
C PRO A 444 -19.83 25.92 -3.15
N GLY A 445 -19.59 26.83 -4.09
CA GLY A 445 -18.44 26.79 -5.00
C GLY A 445 -17.30 27.72 -4.58
N GLY A 446 -17.42 28.46 -3.47
CA GLY A 446 -16.43 29.43 -3.00
C GLY A 446 -15.97 30.40 -4.09
N THR A 447 -14.71 30.30 -4.51
CA THR A 447 -14.14 31.03 -5.65
C THR A 447 -13.90 30.15 -6.89
N ILE A 448 -14.15 28.85 -6.78
CA ILE A 448 -14.00 27.81 -7.81
C ILE A 448 -15.37 27.48 -8.45
N ASP A 449 -16.29 28.46 -8.48
CA ASP A 449 -17.62 28.51 -9.17
C ASP A 449 -17.76 27.78 -10.53
N ASN A 450 -16.65 27.53 -11.23
CA ASN A 450 -16.56 26.66 -12.39
C ASN A 450 -15.08 26.38 -12.70
N PRO A 451 -14.64 25.12 -12.85
CA PRO A 451 -13.21 24.80 -12.99
C PRO A 451 -12.55 25.47 -14.21
N LEU A 452 -13.28 25.66 -15.32
CA LEU A 452 -12.74 26.26 -16.56
C LEU A 452 -12.99 27.77 -16.73
N THR A 453 -13.89 28.38 -15.96
CA THR A 453 -14.36 29.76 -16.19
C THR A 453 -14.71 30.58 -14.93
N GLY A 454 -14.43 30.05 -13.75
CA GLY A 454 -14.68 30.66 -12.44
C GLY A 454 -13.80 31.89 -12.12
N ALA A 455 -13.80 32.30 -10.85
CA ALA A 455 -12.93 33.37 -10.38
C ALA A 455 -11.48 32.86 -10.20
N VAL A 456 -11.34 31.67 -9.65
CA VAL A 456 -10.22 30.75 -9.87
C VAL A 456 -10.57 29.86 -11.08
N VAL A 457 -9.57 29.57 -11.90
CA VAL A 457 -9.66 28.61 -13.02
C VAL A 457 -8.60 27.57 -12.74
N LEU A 458 -9.01 26.30 -12.65
CA LEU A 458 -8.12 25.18 -12.40
C LEU A 458 -7.24 24.95 -13.64
N PRO A 459 -6.01 24.45 -13.46
CA PRO A 459 -5.07 24.30 -14.55
C PRO A 459 -5.39 23.07 -15.43
N ASP A 460 -4.84 23.12 -16.64
CA ASP A 460 -5.06 22.22 -17.79
C ASP A 460 -3.75 22.33 -18.59
N MET A 461 -2.71 21.70 -18.07
CA MET A 461 -1.30 21.91 -18.41
C MET A 461 -0.97 21.40 -19.81
N ASP A 462 -1.47 20.21 -20.17
CA ASP A 462 -1.30 19.60 -21.49
C ASP A 462 -2.29 20.20 -22.53
N SER A 463 -3.33 20.91 -22.08
CA SER A 463 -4.38 21.55 -22.86
C SER A 463 -5.32 20.56 -23.57
N ASP A 464 -5.48 19.36 -23.02
CA ASP A 464 -6.29 18.29 -23.58
C ASP A 464 -7.79 18.54 -23.37
N VAL A 465 -8.28 18.97 -22.19
CA VAL A 465 -9.68 18.90 -21.64
C VAL A 465 -10.86 18.94 -22.64
N ASN A 466 -10.71 19.58 -23.79
CA ASN A 466 -11.65 19.58 -24.91
C ASN A 466 -11.51 18.37 -25.88
N SER A 467 -10.62 17.41 -25.60
CA SER A 467 -10.10 16.40 -26.54
C SER A 467 -10.19 14.97 -26.02
N GLY A 468 -10.06 14.71 -24.71
CA GLY A 468 -10.26 13.38 -24.14
C GLY A 468 -10.23 13.26 -22.62
N GLY A 469 -9.31 13.96 -21.96
CA GLY A 469 -9.06 14.07 -20.53
C GLY A 469 -9.71 15.29 -19.88
N ASP A 470 -9.10 15.81 -18.81
CA ASP A 470 -9.76 16.67 -17.82
C ASP A 470 -8.91 17.90 -17.40
N VAL A 471 -9.11 18.47 -16.20
CA VAL A 471 -8.16 19.40 -15.55
C VAL A 471 -7.15 18.62 -14.71
N ASP A 472 -6.00 19.24 -14.41
CA ASP A 472 -4.80 18.55 -13.91
C ASP A 472 -5.07 17.57 -12.75
N PHE A 473 -5.87 17.95 -11.74
CA PHE A 473 -6.22 17.09 -10.58
C PHE A 473 -7.08 15.85 -10.90
N ARG A 474 -7.41 15.62 -12.16
CA ARG A 474 -8.25 14.51 -12.66
C ARG A 474 -7.65 13.85 -13.90
N ASP A 475 -6.43 14.26 -14.27
CA ASP A 475 -5.78 13.78 -15.47
C ASP A 475 -4.45 13.11 -15.13
N ALA A 476 -4.49 11.78 -15.09
CA ALA A 476 -3.35 10.89 -14.89
C ALA A 476 -2.17 11.08 -15.89
N ASN A 477 -2.22 12.09 -16.78
CA ASN A 477 -1.11 12.53 -17.63
C ASN A 477 -0.99 14.09 -17.68
N ASP A 478 -1.30 14.78 -16.59
CA ASP A 478 -1.23 16.25 -16.47
C ASP A 478 0.17 16.86 -16.75
N GLY A 479 1.23 16.07 -16.52
CA GLY A 479 2.62 16.51 -16.63
C GLY A 479 3.11 17.40 -15.48
N ILE A 480 2.34 17.60 -14.40
CA ILE A 480 2.82 18.08 -13.10
C ILE A 480 3.27 16.90 -12.24
N ASP A 481 2.64 15.76 -12.45
CA ASP A 481 3.04 14.48 -11.91
C ASP A 481 4.52 14.16 -12.15
N ASN A 482 5.08 13.55 -11.11
CA ASN A 482 6.42 12.98 -11.07
C ASN A 482 6.25 11.52 -10.63
N ASN A 483 5.44 10.77 -11.38
CA ASN A 483 5.34 9.35 -11.16
C ASN A 483 6.71 8.70 -11.39
N PRO A 484 6.99 7.57 -10.73
CA PRO A 484 8.23 6.85 -10.95
C PRO A 484 8.30 6.34 -12.40
N PRO A 485 9.34 6.70 -13.18
CA PRO A 485 9.48 6.20 -14.54
C PRO A 485 9.79 4.70 -14.51
N GLU A 486 9.14 3.93 -15.37
CA GLU A 486 9.29 2.48 -15.45
C GLU A 486 10.33 2.06 -16.50
N ILE A 487 11.03 0.96 -16.24
CA ILE A 487 11.93 0.32 -17.21
C ILE A 487 11.73 -1.19 -17.24
N ASN A 488 11.57 -1.72 -18.45
CA ASN A 488 11.65 -3.16 -18.71
C ASN A 488 12.84 -3.45 -19.64
N ALA A 489 13.73 -4.34 -19.22
CA ALA A 489 14.90 -4.75 -20.00
C ALA A 489 14.99 -6.28 -20.12
N VAL A 490 15.29 -6.75 -21.33
CA VAL A 490 15.52 -8.19 -21.63
C VAL A 490 16.99 -8.40 -21.96
N GLY A 491 17.59 -9.46 -21.42
CA GLY A 491 18.99 -9.81 -21.63
C GLY A 491 19.30 -11.22 -21.14
N ASN A 492 20.37 -11.36 -20.35
CA ASN A 492 20.96 -12.63 -19.88
C ASN A 492 21.90 -13.27 -20.93
N LEU A 493 22.97 -12.55 -21.23
CA LEU A 493 23.88 -12.82 -22.36
C LEU A 493 25.20 -13.47 -21.92
N ILE A 494 25.81 -14.24 -22.82
CA ILE A 494 27.11 -14.88 -22.60
C ILE A 494 28.25 -13.92 -23.00
N HIS A 495 29.28 -13.82 -22.16
CA HIS A 495 30.48 -13.03 -22.47
C HIS A 495 31.67 -13.89 -22.92
N CYS A 496 32.12 -13.69 -24.16
CA CYS A 496 33.28 -14.38 -24.71
C CYS A 496 34.61 -13.74 -24.28
N ILE A 497 35.61 -14.58 -23.99
CA ILE A 497 36.98 -14.16 -23.61
C ILE A 497 37.54 -13.11 -24.58
N GLY A 498 37.90 -11.94 -24.05
CA GLY A 498 38.50 -10.84 -24.81
C GLY A 498 37.56 -10.12 -25.80
N GLY A 499 36.25 -10.41 -25.75
CA GLY A 499 35.23 -9.76 -26.57
C GLY A 499 34.55 -8.57 -25.88
N SER A 500 33.40 -8.16 -26.42
CA SER A 500 32.47 -7.25 -25.76
C SER A 500 31.02 -7.68 -26.03
N THR A 501 30.16 -7.59 -25.03
CA THR A 501 28.79 -8.12 -25.04
C THR A 501 27.80 -6.97 -24.83
N PRO A 502 26.65 -6.91 -25.52
CA PRO A 502 25.54 -6.03 -25.12
C PRO A 502 25.17 -6.30 -23.66
N ILE A 503 24.67 -5.28 -22.94
CA ILE A 503 24.04 -5.51 -21.64
C ILE A 503 22.57 -5.93 -21.77
N VAL A 504 21.90 -5.52 -22.86
CA VAL A 504 20.49 -5.80 -23.16
C VAL A 504 20.31 -6.28 -24.60
N GLU A 505 19.25 -7.05 -24.85
CA GLU A 505 18.71 -7.37 -26.17
C GLU A 505 17.59 -6.40 -26.57
N SER A 506 16.75 -6.01 -25.61
CA SER A 506 15.74 -4.96 -25.73
C SER A 506 15.58 -4.20 -24.42
N VAL A 507 15.14 -2.95 -24.50
CA VAL A 507 14.72 -2.12 -23.37
C VAL A 507 13.50 -1.31 -23.82
N SER A 508 12.59 -1.03 -22.90
CA SER A 508 11.54 -0.02 -23.04
C SER A 508 11.50 0.83 -21.77
N ILE A 509 11.33 2.14 -21.94
CA ILE A 509 11.15 3.10 -20.84
C ILE A 509 9.79 3.77 -21.01
N THR A 510 9.02 3.85 -19.93
CA THR A 510 7.74 4.57 -19.85
C THR A 510 7.77 5.54 -18.67
N ASP A 511 7.19 6.71 -18.85
CA ASP A 511 7.36 7.89 -18.01
C ASP A 511 6.18 8.82 -18.35
N ASP A 512 5.61 9.53 -17.38
CA ASP A 512 4.65 10.62 -17.64
C ASP A 512 5.38 11.80 -18.30
N GLN A 513 6.66 11.98 -17.99
CA GLN A 513 7.52 12.98 -18.60
C GLN A 513 8.19 12.49 -19.90
N ASP A 514 8.13 13.31 -20.95
CA ASP A 514 8.67 13.03 -22.30
C ASP A 514 10.22 12.88 -22.35
N SER A 515 10.94 13.12 -21.23
CA SER A 515 12.41 13.14 -21.16
C SER A 515 13.00 12.89 -19.77
N LEU A 516 14.10 12.13 -19.74
CA LEU A 516 14.89 11.87 -18.53
C LEU A 516 16.15 12.76 -18.45
N GLU A 517 16.64 12.95 -17.22
CA GLU A 517 17.93 13.61 -16.97
C GLU A 517 19.12 12.63 -16.95
N LYS A 518 18.94 11.41 -16.41
CA LYS A 518 20.01 10.42 -16.28
C LYS A 518 19.48 8.99 -16.34
N VAL A 519 20.37 8.06 -16.70
CA VAL A 519 20.21 6.62 -16.47
C VAL A 519 21.51 6.08 -15.91
N PHE A 520 21.42 5.26 -14.86
CA PHE A 520 22.56 4.68 -14.18
C PHE A 520 22.61 3.18 -14.45
N ILE A 521 23.80 2.67 -14.77
CA ILE A 521 24.00 1.27 -15.12
C ILE A 521 25.19 0.76 -14.33
N GLN A 522 24.98 -0.18 -13.42
CA GLN A 522 26.00 -0.68 -12.51
C GLN A 522 26.18 -2.19 -12.69
N ILE A 523 27.42 -2.65 -12.55
CA ILE A 523 27.69 -4.07 -12.28
C ILE A 523 27.43 -4.26 -10.78
N SER A 524 26.21 -4.66 -10.41
CA SER A 524 25.74 -4.66 -9.02
C SER A 524 26.13 -5.92 -8.25
N GLU A 525 26.37 -7.04 -8.94
CA GLU A 525 26.92 -8.26 -8.32
C GLU A 525 28.18 -8.75 -9.02
N ASN A 526 29.09 -9.31 -8.22
CA ASN A 526 30.35 -9.91 -8.66
C ASN A 526 31.26 -8.95 -9.46
N TYR A 527 31.26 -7.63 -9.19
CA TYR A 527 32.15 -6.68 -9.88
C TYR A 527 33.64 -7.00 -9.63
N ASP A 528 34.47 -7.07 -10.69
CA ASP A 528 35.92 -7.27 -10.59
C ASP A 528 36.70 -6.02 -11.08
N ASP A 529 37.82 -5.68 -10.43
CA ASP A 529 38.77 -4.67 -10.94
C ASP A 529 39.34 -5.09 -12.30
N GLY A 530 38.91 -4.38 -13.34
CA GLY A 530 39.18 -4.71 -14.74
C GLY A 530 37.94 -4.91 -15.60
N ASP A 531 36.75 -5.03 -15.00
CA ASP A 531 35.46 -4.96 -15.69
C ASP A 531 35.13 -3.52 -16.11
N LEU A 532 34.43 -3.37 -17.24
CA LEU A 532 34.09 -2.09 -17.85
C LEU A 532 32.73 -2.14 -18.56
N LEU A 533 31.84 -1.20 -18.21
CA LEU A 533 30.70 -0.83 -19.04
C LEU A 533 31.08 0.36 -19.93
N SER A 534 30.98 0.18 -21.24
CA SER A 534 31.41 1.16 -22.23
C SER A 534 30.25 1.64 -23.12
N TYR A 535 30.14 2.96 -23.28
CA TYR A 535 29.27 3.62 -24.24
C TYR A 535 30.15 4.37 -25.25
N ASN A 536 30.17 3.89 -26.49
CA ASN A 536 31.02 4.43 -27.57
C ASN A 536 30.19 5.03 -28.72
N ASN A 537 28.88 5.16 -28.55
CA ASN A 537 27.99 5.76 -29.54
C ASN A 537 27.91 7.29 -29.33
N SER A 538 27.20 8.00 -30.19
CA SER A 538 27.01 9.45 -30.08
C SER A 538 25.57 9.82 -30.42
N ILE A 539 24.67 9.44 -29.52
CA ILE A 539 23.27 9.89 -29.57
C ILE A 539 23.24 11.37 -29.15
N THR A 540 22.43 12.18 -29.84
CA THR A 540 22.36 13.61 -29.54
C THR A 540 21.66 13.83 -28.20
N GLY A 541 22.22 14.68 -27.35
CA GLY A 541 21.69 14.97 -26.00
C GLY A 541 22.37 14.15 -24.89
N ILE A 542 22.86 12.94 -25.19
CA ILE A 542 23.39 12.03 -24.16
C ILE A 542 24.93 12.05 -24.10
N THR A 543 25.45 12.18 -22.89
CA THR A 543 26.86 12.00 -22.53
C THR A 543 27.01 10.84 -21.55
N SER A 544 28.24 10.35 -21.32
CA SER A 544 28.48 9.22 -20.41
C SER A 544 29.73 9.40 -19.55
N SER A 545 29.71 8.85 -18.33
CA SER A 545 30.86 8.79 -17.42
C SER A 545 30.93 7.43 -16.71
N TRP A 546 32.09 6.79 -16.72
CA TRP A 546 32.35 5.52 -16.04
C TRP A 546 33.10 5.77 -14.72
N ASN A 547 32.57 5.27 -13.60
CA ASN A 547 33.30 5.19 -12.33
C ASN A 547 33.80 3.75 -12.08
N PRO A 548 35.12 3.49 -12.15
CA PRO A 548 35.71 2.18 -11.90
C PRO A 548 35.77 1.79 -10.42
N THR A 549 35.46 2.69 -9.47
CA THR A 549 35.34 2.31 -8.06
C THR A 549 33.95 1.76 -7.76
N GLU A 550 32.90 2.40 -8.30
CA GLU A 550 31.52 1.97 -8.09
C GLU A 550 31.08 0.84 -9.06
N GLY A 551 31.84 0.58 -10.13
CA GLY A 551 31.40 -0.26 -11.24
C GLY A 551 30.21 0.33 -12.01
N LYS A 552 30.03 1.66 -11.96
CA LYS A 552 28.83 2.39 -12.36
C LYS A 552 29.09 3.30 -13.58
N LEU A 553 28.34 3.08 -14.67
CA LEU A 553 28.24 3.95 -15.83
C LEU A 553 27.03 4.87 -15.65
N THR A 554 27.26 6.18 -15.66
CA THR A 554 26.19 7.19 -15.75
C THR A 554 26.02 7.62 -17.20
N LEU A 555 24.79 7.59 -17.71
CA LEU A 555 24.34 8.29 -18.91
C LEU A 555 23.64 9.59 -18.46
N THR A 556 23.89 10.72 -19.12
CA THR A 556 23.38 12.04 -18.71
C THR A 556 22.89 12.83 -19.90
N GLY A 557 21.64 13.31 -19.80
CA GLY A 557 20.90 14.11 -20.78
C GLY A 557 20.95 15.61 -20.47
N PRO A 558 19.80 16.34 -20.51
CA PRO A 558 18.44 15.83 -20.76
C PRO A 558 18.26 15.29 -22.18
N ALA A 559 17.47 14.23 -22.33
CA ALA A 559 17.12 13.60 -23.61
C ALA A 559 15.80 12.81 -23.53
N THR A 560 15.16 12.58 -24.67
CA THR A 560 13.89 11.83 -24.75
C THR A 560 14.05 10.36 -24.33
N LEU A 561 12.95 9.71 -23.94
CA LEU A 561 12.94 8.30 -23.55
C LEU A 561 13.56 7.40 -24.64
N GLU A 562 13.14 7.54 -25.90
CA GLU A 562 13.71 6.82 -27.06
C GLU A 562 15.24 7.02 -27.17
N ALA A 563 15.76 8.21 -26.85
CA ALA A 563 17.20 8.46 -26.90
C ALA A 563 17.95 7.69 -25.81
N PHE A 564 17.38 7.56 -24.61
CA PHE A 564 17.94 6.74 -23.53
C PHE A 564 17.84 5.25 -23.82
N GLU A 565 16.72 4.75 -24.36
CA GLU A 565 16.58 3.37 -24.82
C GLU A 565 17.70 3.00 -25.83
N GLN A 566 17.89 3.84 -26.86
CA GLN A 566 18.96 3.66 -27.83
C GLN A 566 20.37 3.77 -27.20
N ALA A 567 20.52 4.53 -26.11
CA ALA A 567 21.78 4.63 -25.40
C ALA A 567 22.10 3.37 -24.59
N VAL A 568 21.13 2.85 -23.84
CA VAL A 568 21.22 1.59 -23.08
C VAL A 568 21.50 0.41 -24.03
N LEU A 569 20.80 0.31 -25.17
CA LEU A 569 21.05 -0.68 -26.23
C LEU A 569 22.48 -0.63 -26.81
N ALA A 570 23.13 0.54 -26.74
CA ALA A 570 24.49 0.74 -27.23
C ALA A 570 25.57 0.44 -26.18
N VAL A 571 25.23 0.25 -24.90
CA VAL A 571 26.21 -0.07 -23.84
C VAL A 571 26.74 -1.49 -23.99
N ARG A 572 28.05 -1.66 -23.73
CA ARG A 572 28.77 -2.93 -23.85
C ARG A 572 29.61 -3.23 -22.62
N TYR A 573 29.42 -4.43 -22.07
CA TYR A 573 30.32 -5.02 -21.08
C TYR A 573 31.57 -5.60 -21.76
N SER A 574 32.72 -5.39 -21.15
CA SER A 574 33.97 -6.12 -21.44
C SER A 574 34.81 -6.20 -20.17
N SER A 575 35.64 -7.24 -20.04
CA SER A 575 36.57 -7.37 -18.92
C SER A 575 38.02 -7.53 -19.37
N THR A 576 38.92 -6.97 -18.57
CA THR A 576 40.37 -7.21 -18.60
C THR A 576 40.84 -8.05 -17.41
N ALA A 577 39.94 -8.37 -16.47
CA ALA A 577 40.19 -9.30 -15.37
C ALA A 577 40.27 -10.75 -15.87
N VAL A 578 40.78 -11.65 -15.03
CA VAL A 578 40.73 -13.09 -15.31
C VAL A 578 39.30 -13.56 -15.06
N LEU A 579 38.57 -13.85 -16.15
CA LEU A 579 37.18 -14.30 -16.06
C LEU A 579 37.04 -15.53 -15.16
N ASN A 580 36.32 -15.36 -14.05
CA ASN A 580 35.77 -16.42 -13.22
C ASN A 580 34.40 -16.85 -13.78
N ASP A 581 33.81 -17.92 -13.23
CA ASP A 581 32.51 -18.44 -13.65
C ASP A 581 31.32 -17.84 -12.89
N ALA A 582 31.52 -16.74 -12.15
CA ALA A 582 30.44 -15.99 -11.54
C ALA A 582 29.72 -15.14 -12.61
N THR A 583 28.39 -15.12 -12.53
CA THR A 583 27.55 -14.26 -13.36
C THR A 583 27.59 -12.84 -12.78
N LYS A 584 27.75 -11.85 -13.67
CA LYS A 584 27.67 -10.43 -13.33
C LYS A 584 26.21 -9.99 -13.49
N ASP A 585 25.64 -9.37 -12.47
CA ASP A 585 24.34 -8.74 -12.61
C ASP A 585 24.51 -7.25 -12.96
N ILE A 586 23.72 -6.79 -13.92
CA ILE A 586 23.77 -5.44 -14.47
C ILE A 586 22.44 -4.75 -14.13
N SER A 587 22.44 -3.95 -13.06
CA SER A 587 21.28 -3.12 -12.71
C SER A 587 21.26 -1.86 -13.59
N ILE A 588 20.14 -1.62 -14.25
CA ILE A 588 19.83 -0.39 -14.98
C ILE A 588 18.75 0.33 -14.16
N VAL A 589 19.04 1.55 -13.71
CA VAL A 589 18.21 2.31 -12.77
C VAL A 589 17.97 3.71 -13.34
N LEU A 590 16.71 4.16 -13.33
CA LEU A 590 16.33 5.49 -13.83
C LEU A 590 16.52 6.60 -12.77
N SER A 591 16.65 6.23 -11.50
CA SER A 591 17.05 7.11 -10.38
C SER A 591 18.55 6.98 -10.04
N GLU A 592 19.07 7.87 -9.18
CA GLU A 592 20.49 7.85 -8.79
C GLU A 592 20.89 6.73 -7.82
N LEU A 593 19.91 5.96 -7.32
CA LEU A 593 20.11 4.85 -6.41
C LEU A 593 20.88 3.69 -7.05
N ASN A 594 21.41 2.80 -6.21
CA ASN A 594 21.92 1.48 -6.60
C ASN A 594 20.80 0.46 -6.34
N PHE A 595 20.65 -0.55 -7.21
CA PHE A 595 19.68 -1.64 -7.02
C PHE A 595 20.39 -3.00 -7.00
N LEU A 596 19.95 -3.90 -6.12
CA LEU A 596 20.53 -5.23 -5.93
C LEU A 596 19.47 -6.32 -6.03
N GLU A 597 19.52 -7.15 -7.08
CA GLU A 597 18.50 -8.17 -7.38
C GLU A 597 18.37 -9.22 -6.25
N SER A 598 19.47 -9.60 -5.60
CA SER A 598 19.45 -10.61 -4.53
C SER A 598 18.72 -10.18 -3.25
N SER A 599 18.69 -8.88 -2.93
CA SER A 599 17.89 -8.32 -1.83
C SER A 599 16.53 -7.80 -2.30
N GLY A 600 16.43 -7.33 -3.55
CA GLY A 600 15.27 -6.60 -4.07
C GLY A 600 15.17 -5.16 -3.56
N HIS A 601 16.23 -4.62 -2.94
CA HIS A 601 16.23 -3.31 -2.30
C HIS A 601 17.02 -2.26 -3.10
N TYR A 602 16.69 -0.99 -2.85
CA TYR A 602 17.43 0.17 -3.38
C TYR A 602 18.31 0.80 -2.30
N TYR A 603 19.43 1.38 -2.71
CA TYR A 603 20.43 1.92 -1.79
C TYR A 603 21.00 3.26 -2.23
N GLU A 604 21.31 4.11 -1.25
CA GLU A 604 21.89 5.44 -1.43
C GLU A 604 23.07 5.67 -0.48
N TYR A 605 24.14 6.33 -0.95
CA TYR A 605 25.17 6.86 -0.06
C TYR A 605 25.00 8.38 0.09
N ILE A 606 24.77 8.84 1.32
CA ILE A 606 24.61 10.27 1.62
C ILE A 606 25.92 10.86 2.15
N PRO A 607 26.64 11.71 1.40
CA PRO A 607 27.85 12.37 1.89
C PRO A 607 27.49 13.39 2.99
N SER A 608 27.99 13.17 4.20
CA SER A 608 27.78 14.04 5.36
C SER A 608 28.96 13.91 6.33
N GLU A 609 30.00 14.73 6.12
CA GLU A 609 31.26 14.62 6.85
C GLU A 609 31.10 14.99 8.33
N GLY A 610 31.38 14.02 9.22
CA GLY A 610 31.28 14.18 10.67
C GLY A 610 29.85 14.07 11.23
N ILE A 611 28.89 13.57 10.45
CA ILE A 611 27.55 13.23 10.97
C ILE A 611 27.66 12.17 12.08
N THR A 612 26.86 12.30 13.14
CA THR A 612 26.77 11.29 14.20
C THR A 612 25.82 10.16 13.79
N TRP A 613 26.04 8.94 14.28
CA TRP A 613 25.18 7.80 13.94
C TRP A 613 23.71 8.07 14.28
N THR A 614 23.44 8.69 15.44
CA THR A 614 22.06 9.04 15.86
C THR A 614 21.37 10.00 14.89
N VAL A 615 22.11 10.97 14.35
CA VAL A 615 21.56 11.94 13.37
C VAL A 615 21.44 11.29 11.99
N ALA A 616 22.38 10.42 11.62
CA ALA A 616 22.30 9.63 10.38
C ALA A 616 21.07 8.70 10.37
N LYS A 617 20.77 8.03 11.50
CA LYS A 617 19.55 7.23 11.67
C LYS A 617 18.29 8.04 11.40
N ALA A 618 18.12 9.15 12.13
CA ALA A 618 16.95 10.01 11.97
C ALA A 618 16.86 10.66 10.57
N ALA A 619 18.00 10.94 9.94
CA ALA A 619 18.05 11.50 8.59
C ALA A 619 17.74 10.46 7.50
N ALA A 620 18.11 9.19 7.69
CA ALA A 620 17.72 8.09 6.82
C ALA A 620 16.22 7.78 6.94
N GLU A 621 15.71 7.68 8.18
CA GLU A 621 14.29 7.46 8.50
C GLU A 621 13.35 8.58 8.03
N ALA A 622 13.90 9.74 7.66
CA ALA A 622 13.17 10.86 7.08
C ALA A 622 13.28 10.94 5.54
N ARG A 623 13.97 9.99 4.88
CA ARG A 623 13.97 9.89 3.41
C ARG A 623 12.75 9.08 2.96
N ASN A 624 12.23 9.48 1.81
CA ASN A 624 11.18 8.79 1.10
C ASN A 624 11.66 8.58 -0.35
N PHE A 625 11.33 7.43 -0.93
CA PHE A 625 11.59 7.09 -2.32
C PHE A 625 10.31 6.51 -2.91
N TYR A 626 9.52 7.36 -3.58
CA TYR A 626 8.21 7.01 -4.16
C TYR A 626 7.31 6.25 -3.17
N GLY A 627 7.00 6.89 -2.03
CA GLY A 627 6.20 6.29 -0.96
C GLY A 627 7.02 5.41 0.01
N VAL A 628 8.11 4.77 -0.43
CA VAL A 628 8.91 3.87 0.42
C VAL A 628 9.80 4.65 1.40
N GLN A 629 9.66 4.37 2.70
CA GLN A 629 10.50 4.96 3.74
C GLN A 629 11.93 4.40 3.71
N GLY A 630 12.93 5.28 3.79
CA GLY A 630 14.34 4.90 3.92
C GLY A 630 14.76 4.58 5.37
N TYR A 631 15.85 3.86 5.55
CA TYR A 631 16.47 3.62 6.87
C TYR A 631 17.98 3.38 6.75
N LEU A 632 18.75 3.42 7.85
CA LEU A 632 20.18 3.08 7.77
C LEU A 632 20.34 1.61 7.37
N ALA A 633 21.08 1.39 6.30
CA ALA A 633 21.19 0.09 5.65
C ALA A 633 21.59 -1.03 6.62
N THR A 634 20.88 -2.15 6.52
CA THR A 634 21.26 -3.42 7.09
C THR A 634 22.08 -4.20 6.05
N ILE A 635 22.99 -5.06 6.49
CA ILE A 635 23.85 -5.82 5.57
C ILE A 635 23.83 -7.28 5.99
N THR A 636 22.94 -8.03 5.35
CA THR A 636 22.55 -9.40 5.68
C THR A 636 23.26 -10.46 4.82
N SER A 637 23.93 -10.03 3.76
CA SER A 637 24.58 -10.85 2.72
C SER A 637 25.97 -10.32 2.33
N ALA A 638 26.70 -11.12 1.54
CA ALA A 638 27.98 -10.72 0.98
C ALA A 638 27.82 -9.73 -0.19
N ASP A 639 26.73 -9.83 -0.95
CA ASP A 639 26.48 -9.03 -2.15
C ASP A 639 26.13 -7.58 -1.78
N GLU A 640 25.34 -7.38 -0.72
CA GLU A 640 25.14 -6.06 -0.09
C GLU A 640 26.46 -5.47 0.45
N ALA A 641 27.33 -6.29 1.04
CA ALA A 641 28.62 -5.82 1.56
C ALA A 641 29.59 -5.39 0.45
N ALA A 642 29.54 -6.06 -0.71
CA ALA A 642 30.26 -5.64 -1.90
C ALA A 642 29.71 -4.30 -2.43
N LEU A 643 28.39 -4.20 -2.64
CA LEU A 643 27.76 -3.00 -3.21
C LEU A 643 27.87 -1.76 -2.30
N LEU A 644 27.61 -1.92 -1.00
CA LEU A 644 27.56 -0.84 -0.01
C LEU A 644 28.90 -0.57 0.66
N GLY A 645 29.87 -1.46 0.49
CA GLY A 645 31.16 -1.40 1.14
C GLY A 645 32.33 -1.27 0.17
N GLU A 646 32.51 -2.24 -0.71
CA GLU A 646 33.62 -2.29 -1.67
C GLU A 646 33.42 -1.31 -2.84
N GLN A 647 32.19 -1.23 -3.35
CA GLN A 647 31.78 -0.35 -4.46
C GLN A 647 31.25 1.02 -3.99
N SER A 648 31.25 1.30 -2.68
CA SER A 648 30.71 2.56 -2.16
C SER A 648 31.60 3.77 -2.47
N PRO A 649 31.03 4.95 -2.80
CA PRO A 649 31.79 6.19 -2.96
C PRO A 649 32.38 6.73 -1.65
N GLY A 650 32.07 6.15 -0.48
CA GLY A 650 32.67 6.57 0.79
C GLY A 650 32.34 5.74 2.04
N ALA A 651 33.02 6.07 3.13
CA ALA A 651 32.83 5.46 4.45
C ALA A 651 31.60 6.04 5.17
N GLY A 652 30.77 5.21 5.79
CA GLY A 652 29.57 5.70 6.47
C GLY A 652 28.99 4.76 7.51
N TRP A 653 27.99 5.31 8.21
CA TRP A 653 27.17 4.57 9.18
C TRP A 653 26.23 3.58 8.51
N ILE A 654 26.01 2.46 9.19
CA ILE A 654 25.02 1.42 8.86
C ILE A 654 24.16 1.09 10.10
N GLY A 655 23.09 0.33 9.91
CA GLY A 655 22.00 0.11 10.86
C GLY A 655 22.29 -0.68 12.14
N ALA A 656 23.55 -1.01 12.43
CA ALA A 656 23.92 -1.91 13.53
C ALA A 656 24.47 -1.19 14.77
N SER A 657 24.10 -1.70 15.95
CA SER A 657 24.55 -1.23 17.26
C SER A 657 24.49 -2.32 18.32
N ASP A 658 25.36 -2.25 19.34
CA ASP A 658 25.27 -3.03 20.58
C ASP A 658 25.02 -2.16 21.84
N ALA A 659 24.73 -0.86 21.69
CA ALA A 659 24.56 0.12 22.79
C ALA A 659 23.55 -0.29 23.89
N ALA A 660 22.63 -1.20 23.58
CA ALA A 660 21.69 -1.75 24.56
C ALA A 660 22.33 -2.81 25.49
N VAL A 661 23.26 -3.63 24.96
CA VAL A 661 24.00 -4.69 25.66
C VAL A 661 25.35 -4.90 24.96
N GLU A 662 26.40 -4.34 25.54
CA GLU A 662 27.82 -4.56 25.22
C GLU A 662 28.11 -5.97 24.67
N GLY A 663 28.57 -6.03 23.41
CA GLY A 663 28.91 -7.25 22.70
C GLY A 663 27.73 -8.06 22.14
N GLU A 664 26.48 -7.60 22.22
CA GLU A 664 25.30 -8.16 21.51
C GLU A 664 24.89 -7.27 20.33
N TRP A 665 25.64 -7.38 19.24
CA TRP A 665 25.43 -6.58 18.02
C TRP A 665 24.15 -6.97 17.28
N LYS A 666 23.27 -5.98 17.09
CA LYS A 666 21.94 -6.10 16.47
C LYS A 666 21.76 -5.07 15.37
N TRP A 667 20.96 -5.42 14.37
CA TRP A 667 20.30 -4.41 13.54
C TRP A 667 19.28 -3.66 14.40
N VAL A 668 19.24 -2.34 14.31
CA VAL A 668 18.38 -1.44 15.11
C VAL A 668 17.64 -0.41 14.24
N THR A 669 17.64 -0.64 12.94
CA THR A 669 16.88 0.01 11.86
C THR A 669 16.35 -1.07 10.93
N GLY A 670 15.44 -0.69 10.04
CA GLY A 670 14.94 -1.58 8.99
C GLY A 670 14.02 -2.71 9.48
N PRO A 671 13.64 -3.61 8.57
CA PRO A 671 12.84 -4.81 8.86
C PRO A 671 13.49 -5.72 9.91
N GLU A 672 14.83 -5.76 9.94
CA GLU A 672 15.67 -6.58 10.81
C GLU A 672 15.78 -5.99 12.23
N ALA A 673 15.11 -4.89 12.56
CA ALA A 673 15.23 -4.21 13.85
C ALA A 673 15.02 -5.16 15.06
N GLY A 674 16.07 -5.35 15.85
CA GLY A 674 16.13 -6.27 16.99
C GLY A 674 16.85 -7.60 16.71
N GLN A 675 17.17 -7.91 15.45
CA GLN A 675 17.87 -9.13 15.06
C GLN A 675 19.35 -9.08 15.44
N GLN A 676 19.78 -9.97 16.33
CA GLN A 676 21.18 -10.12 16.71
C GLN A 676 21.95 -10.97 15.69
N PHE A 677 22.94 -10.37 15.03
CA PHE A 677 23.78 -11.06 14.04
C PHE A 677 25.15 -11.46 14.58
N TRP A 678 25.64 -10.84 15.66
CA TRP A 678 26.97 -11.11 16.20
C TRP A 678 27.03 -11.10 17.73
N GLN A 679 27.98 -11.85 18.29
CA GLN A 679 28.22 -11.99 19.72
C GLN A 679 29.71 -11.91 20.08
N GLY A 680 30.04 -10.97 20.97
CA GLY A 680 31.36 -10.76 21.56
C GLY A 680 32.16 -9.66 20.88
N THR A 681 33.30 -9.32 21.47
CA THR A 681 34.27 -8.36 20.92
C THR A 681 35.16 -9.04 19.86
N GLY A 682 36.33 -8.45 19.55
CA GLY A 682 37.31 -8.97 18.60
C GLY A 682 37.60 -10.47 18.76
N GLY A 683 37.28 -11.25 17.71
CA GLY A 683 37.34 -12.70 17.74
C GLY A 683 36.06 -13.40 18.27
N GLY A 684 34.94 -12.67 18.31
CA GLY A 684 33.59 -13.18 18.57
C GLY A 684 33.06 -14.09 17.47
N THR A 685 31.74 -14.31 17.46
CA THR A 685 31.08 -15.26 16.56
C THR A 685 29.76 -14.75 16.02
N VAL A 686 29.49 -15.03 14.74
CA VAL A 686 28.17 -14.85 14.12
C VAL A 686 27.09 -15.66 14.85
N VAL A 687 25.90 -15.07 14.97
CA VAL A 687 24.72 -15.67 15.60
C VAL A 687 23.88 -16.33 14.50
N ASN A 688 23.44 -17.58 14.73
CA ASN A 688 22.60 -18.36 13.81
C ASN A 688 23.11 -18.50 12.36
N GLY A 689 24.38 -18.21 12.09
CA GLY A 689 24.95 -18.22 10.74
C GLY A 689 24.61 -16.98 9.91
N MET A 690 24.15 -15.89 10.54
CA MET A 690 23.99 -14.59 9.88
C MET A 690 25.33 -14.03 9.39
N TYR A 691 25.24 -13.10 8.44
CA TYR A 691 26.39 -12.40 7.91
C TYR A 691 26.97 -11.36 8.90
N ALA A 692 28.27 -11.12 8.81
CA ALA A 692 28.97 -10.04 9.50
C ALA A 692 30.31 -9.76 8.80
N ASN A 693 30.62 -8.50 8.49
CA ASN A 693 31.86 -8.13 7.77
C ASN A 693 32.88 -7.37 8.63
N TRP A 694 32.98 -7.69 9.92
CA TRP A 694 33.92 -7.04 10.84
C TRP A 694 35.37 -7.15 10.36
N ASN A 695 36.11 -6.04 10.43
CA ASN A 695 37.54 -6.01 10.13
C ASN A 695 38.35 -6.84 11.14
N THR A 696 39.60 -7.15 10.82
CA THR A 696 40.46 -8.03 11.63
C THR A 696 40.74 -7.43 13.00
N GLY A 697 40.01 -7.91 14.01
CA GLY A 697 40.13 -7.46 15.41
C GLY A 697 38.86 -6.80 15.95
N GLU A 698 37.93 -6.44 15.08
CA GLU A 698 36.68 -5.76 15.43
C GLU A 698 35.55 -6.78 15.70
N PRO A 699 34.45 -6.41 16.38
CA PRO A 699 34.26 -5.14 17.10
C PRO A 699 35.10 -5.13 18.39
N ASN A 700 35.93 -4.11 18.63
CA ASN A 700 36.93 -4.13 19.71
C ASN A 700 36.53 -3.36 20.99
N GLN A 701 35.51 -2.50 20.91
CA GLN A 701 34.95 -1.69 21.99
C GLN A 701 35.98 -0.80 22.71
N SER A 702 36.84 -0.10 21.94
CA SER A 702 37.90 0.80 22.43
C SER A 702 37.38 2.23 22.73
N GLY A 703 36.30 2.30 23.52
CA GLY A 703 35.91 3.52 24.24
C GLY A 703 34.50 4.00 23.96
N ASP A 704 33.49 3.21 24.37
CA ASP A 704 32.07 3.48 24.11
C ASP A 704 31.81 3.46 22.59
N GLU A 705 32.18 2.35 21.93
CA GLU A 705 32.18 2.20 20.47
C GLU A 705 30.98 1.40 19.97
N ASP A 706 29.78 1.88 20.28
CA ASP A 706 28.55 1.08 20.16
C ASP A 706 27.88 1.04 18.77
N TYR A 707 28.52 1.57 17.71
CA TYR A 707 27.87 1.81 16.41
C TYR A 707 28.71 1.33 15.22
N ALA A 708 28.08 0.59 14.31
CA ALA A 708 28.77 0.00 13.15
C ALA A 708 28.99 1.01 12.02
N HIS A 709 30.22 1.02 11.50
CA HIS A 709 30.69 1.95 10.47
C HIS A 709 31.51 1.20 9.42
N ILE A 710 31.22 1.40 8.14
CA ILE A 710 32.03 0.84 7.05
C ILE A 710 33.36 1.59 6.97
N ASN A 711 34.48 0.87 6.96
CA ASN A 711 35.82 1.44 6.89
C ASN A 711 36.04 2.22 5.58
N ALA A 712 36.82 3.31 5.67
CA ALA A 712 37.24 4.03 4.47
C ALA A 712 38.15 3.17 3.58
N PRO A 713 38.02 3.26 2.23
CA PRO A 713 38.80 2.46 1.29
C PRO A 713 40.30 2.41 1.61
N GLY A 714 40.87 1.20 1.59
CA GLY A 714 42.25 0.93 2.01
C GLY A 714 42.48 0.87 3.52
N THR A 715 41.42 0.80 4.35
CA THR A 715 41.49 0.59 5.80
C THR A 715 40.92 -0.77 6.17
N GLY A 716 41.78 -1.72 6.53
CA GLY A 716 41.38 -3.13 6.66
C GLY A 716 41.36 -3.81 5.29
N PHE A 717 40.34 -4.63 5.06
CA PHE A 717 39.91 -5.00 3.71
C PHE A 717 38.70 -4.13 3.32
N ASP A 718 38.49 -3.89 2.03
CA ASP A 718 37.41 -3.00 1.58
C ASP A 718 36.03 -3.57 1.95
N GLY A 719 35.05 -2.69 2.15
CA GLY A 719 33.74 -3.04 2.71
C GLY A 719 33.70 -3.57 4.16
N SER A 720 34.85 -3.75 4.82
CA SER A 720 34.89 -4.22 6.21
C SER A 720 34.35 -3.19 7.20
N TRP A 721 33.81 -3.65 8.32
CA TRP A 721 33.22 -2.80 9.35
C TRP A 721 34.17 -2.55 10.52
N ASN A 722 33.98 -1.41 11.19
CA ASN A 722 34.54 -1.11 12.50
C ASN A 722 33.43 -0.63 13.43
N ASP A 723 33.61 -0.84 14.72
CA ASP A 723 32.76 -0.31 15.77
C ASP A 723 33.31 1.04 16.25
N LEU A 724 32.47 2.06 16.29
CA LEU A 724 32.87 3.43 16.64
C LEU A 724 31.86 4.07 17.58
N SER A 725 32.33 5.04 18.37
CA SER A 725 31.43 5.88 19.18
C SER A 725 30.46 6.67 18.30
N ASN A 726 29.33 7.13 18.84
CA ASN A 726 28.29 7.86 18.10
C ASN A 726 28.80 9.03 17.23
N THR A 727 29.97 9.62 17.54
CA THR A 727 30.58 10.70 16.76
C THR A 727 31.66 10.24 15.76
N GLY A 728 32.13 9.00 15.84
CA GLY A 728 33.34 8.54 15.18
C GLY A 728 34.58 9.37 15.55
N ALA A 729 35.63 9.29 14.73
CA ALA A 729 36.82 10.13 14.86
C ALA A 729 36.63 11.50 14.19
N THR A 730 37.35 12.51 14.68
CA THR A 730 37.28 13.89 14.12
C THR A 730 37.97 14.06 12.77
N SER A 731 38.75 13.08 12.31
CA SER A 731 39.52 13.14 11.06
C SER A 731 40.10 11.78 10.68
N GLY A 732 40.22 11.47 9.39
CA GLY A 732 40.91 10.29 8.88
C GLY A 732 39.95 9.17 8.45
N ALA A 733 40.41 7.92 8.49
CA ALA A 733 39.65 6.75 8.01
C ALA A 733 38.41 6.41 8.85
N TYR A 734 38.45 6.71 10.15
CA TYR A 734 37.35 6.48 11.11
C TYR A 734 36.49 7.74 11.33
N GLN A 735 36.64 8.76 10.49
CA GLN A 735 35.72 9.90 10.46
C GLN A 735 34.56 9.54 9.55
N PRO A 736 33.30 9.60 10.02
CA PRO A 736 32.14 9.39 9.16
C PRO A 736 32.19 10.34 7.98
N LYS A 737 32.17 9.81 6.76
CA LYS A 737 32.09 10.61 5.53
C LYS A 737 30.66 10.72 5.02
N GLY A 738 29.76 9.90 5.57
CA GLY A 738 28.36 9.83 5.21
C GLY A 738 27.63 8.73 5.96
N TYR A 739 26.55 8.26 5.36
CA TYR A 739 25.77 7.12 5.82
C TYR A 739 25.10 6.44 4.62
N LEU A 740 24.78 5.16 4.77
CA LEU A 740 24.11 4.37 3.74
C LEU A 740 22.64 4.23 4.10
N VAL A 741 21.78 4.51 3.12
CA VAL A 741 20.34 4.38 3.21
C VAL A 741 19.90 3.20 2.37
N GLU A 742 18.93 2.46 2.88
CA GLU A 742 18.26 1.35 2.23
C GLU A 742 16.76 1.66 2.15
N TYR A 743 16.14 1.28 1.04
CA TYR A 743 14.70 1.32 0.81
C TYR A 743 14.27 -0.11 0.43
N GLY A 744 13.56 -0.78 1.33
CA GLY A 744 13.40 -2.23 1.31
C GLY A 744 12.53 -2.78 2.45
N GLY A 745 11.59 -3.67 2.14
CA GLY A 745 11.02 -4.67 3.07
C GLY A 745 10.34 -4.22 4.38
N LEU A 746 10.12 -2.92 4.64
CA LEU A 746 9.63 -2.43 5.94
C LEU A 746 8.21 -2.92 6.23
N ASN A 747 7.36 -2.98 5.20
CA ASN A 747 6.00 -3.49 5.30
C ASN A 747 5.72 -4.57 4.24
N SER A 748 5.02 -5.63 4.64
CA SER A 748 4.56 -6.67 3.71
C SER A 748 3.38 -6.14 2.88
N GLY A 749 3.69 -5.37 1.84
CA GLY A 749 2.72 -4.66 1.00
C GLY A 749 3.30 -3.46 0.24
N GLU A 750 4.52 -3.01 0.56
CA GLU A 750 5.21 -1.98 -0.21
C GLU A 750 5.44 -2.43 -1.66
N THR A 751 4.77 -1.76 -2.60
CA THR A 751 5.06 -1.84 -4.03
C THR A 751 6.24 -0.93 -4.33
N PHE A 752 7.34 -1.52 -4.79
CA PHE A 752 8.43 -0.73 -5.34
C PHE A 752 8.06 -0.24 -6.74
N PRO A 753 8.43 0.99 -7.11
CA PRO A 753 8.33 1.41 -8.50
C PRO A 753 9.25 0.56 -9.38
N ASP A 754 8.81 0.25 -10.59
CA ASP A 754 9.59 -0.50 -11.61
C ASP A 754 10.67 0.38 -12.30
N VAL A 755 11.28 1.29 -11.54
CA VAL A 755 12.37 2.21 -11.94
C VAL A 755 13.72 1.53 -12.17
N SER A 756 13.78 0.21 -12.07
CA SER A 756 14.98 -0.56 -12.39
C SER A 756 14.71 -1.91 -13.02
N ALA A 757 15.62 -2.30 -13.92
CA ALA A 757 15.65 -3.61 -14.54
C ALA A 757 17.04 -4.22 -14.41
N VAL A 758 17.12 -5.54 -14.26
CA VAL A 758 18.39 -6.26 -14.16
C VAL A 758 18.55 -7.24 -15.31
N THR A 759 19.73 -7.22 -15.93
CA THR A 759 20.14 -8.24 -16.89
C THR A 759 21.46 -8.87 -16.48
N LYS A 760 21.66 -10.13 -16.86
CA LYS A 760 22.83 -10.91 -16.45
C LYS A 760 23.88 -11.02 -17.56
N ILE A 761 25.15 -11.00 -17.19
CA ILE A 761 26.28 -11.30 -18.07
C ILE A 761 27.03 -12.50 -17.51
N THR A 762 26.96 -13.63 -18.22
CA THR A 762 27.53 -14.90 -17.78
C THR A 762 28.84 -15.19 -18.56
N PRO A 763 30.01 -15.20 -17.91
CA PRO A 763 31.28 -15.42 -18.62
C PRO A 763 31.41 -16.82 -19.22
N PHE A 764 31.88 -16.90 -20.46
CA PHE A 764 32.41 -18.14 -21.05
C PHE A 764 33.84 -18.34 -20.54
N VAL A 765 34.07 -19.38 -19.74
CA VAL A 765 35.34 -19.56 -19.01
C VAL A 765 36.04 -20.83 -19.44
N ILE A 766 37.35 -20.70 -19.69
CA ILE A 766 38.29 -21.81 -19.80
C ILE A 766 39.25 -21.72 -18.63
N ASN A 767 39.40 -22.80 -17.86
CA ASN A 767 40.36 -22.83 -16.77
C ASN A 767 41.77 -23.08 -17.34
N GLU A 768 42.59 -22.03 -17.42
CA GLU A 768 43.96 -22.11 -17.95
C GLU A 768 44.86 -23.09 -17.17
N GLY A 769 44.57 -23.33 -15.89
CA GLY A 769 45.26 -24.32 -15.07
C GLY A 769 44.87 -25.77 -15.36
N ASN A 770 43.95 -26.02 -16.29
CA ASN A 770 43.46 -27.35 -16.66
C ASN A 770 43.29 -27.49 -18.19
N GLN A 771 44.28 -27.00 -18.94
CA GLN A 771 44.51 -27.31 -20.36
C GLN A 771 44.97 -28.78 -20.53
N PRO A 772 44.89 -29.37 -21.74
CA PRO A 772 45.26 -30.77 -21.89
C PRO A 772 46.78 -30.94 -21.87
N GLU A 773 47.29 -31.86 -21.05
CA GLU A 773 48.73 -32.11 -20.89
C GLU A 773 49.25 -33.26 -21.76
N ASP A 774 50.53 -33.19 -22.15
CA ASP A 774 51.27 -34.27 -22.81
C ASP A 774 51.17 -35.61 -22.06
N GLN A 775 50.61 -36.64 -22.70
CA GLN A 775 50.41 -37.95 -22.09
C GLN A 775 51.52 -38.94 -22.48
N THR A 776 52.06 -39.67 -21.51
CA THR A 776 52.97 -40.81 -21.78
C THR A 776 52.36 -42.13 -21.32
N VAL A 777 52.09 -43.03 -22.28
CA VAL A 777 51.44 -44.32 -22.03
C VAL A 777 52.24 -45.47 -22.62
N PHE A 778 51.99 -46.68 -22.12
CA PHE A 778 52.51 -47.90 -22.73
C PHE A 778 51.45 -48.52 -23.66
N VAL A 779 51.87 -49.16 -24.75
CA VAL A 779 50.97 -49.90 -25.65
C VAL A 779 50.07 -50.85 -24.85
N GLY A 780 48.75 -50.71 -25.01
CA GLY A 780 47.73 -51.46 -24.26
C GLY A 780 47.19 -50.77 -23.00
N ASN A 781 47.59 -49.53 -22.73
CA ASN A 781 46.93 -48.63 -21.78
C ASN A 781 46.32 -47.44 -22.54
N ASN A 782 45.17 -46.94 -22.08
CA ASN A 782 44.59 -45.69 -22.60
C ASN A 782 45.42 -44.46 -22.20
N ALA A 783 45.27 -43.38 -22.98
CA ALA A 783 45.68 -42.02 -22.62
C ALA A 783 44.44 -41.13 -22.43
N SER A 784 44.49 -40.19 -21.47
CA SER A 784 43.39 -39.29 -21.15
C SER A 784 43.83 -37.84 -21.34
N PHE A 785 43.02 -37.04 -22.02
CA PHE A 785 43.19 -35.59 -22.16
C PHE A 785 41.91 -34.92 -21.66
N SER A 786 42.02 -33.82 -20.93
CA SER A 786 40.85 -33.12 -20.37
C SER A 786 41.02 -31.61 -20.43
N VAL A 787 39.91 -30.90 -20.57
CA VAL A 787 39.81 -29.45 -20.37
C VAL A 787 38.69 -29.16 -19.38
N THR A 788 38.85 -28.16 -18.53
CA THR A 788 37.74 -27.65 -17.70
C THR A 788 37.25 -26.32 -18.27
N ALA A 789 35.97 -26.27 -18.63
CA ALA A 789 35.29 -25.09 -19.13
C ALA A 789 33.91 -24.93 -18.46
N LYS A 790 33.41 -23.70 -18.38
CA LYS A 790 32.08 -23.37 -17.85
C LYS A 790 31.30 -22.54 -18.88
N ASN A 791 29.97 -22.67 -18.82
CA ASN A 791 29.02 -21.95 -19.68
C ASN A 791 29.24 -22.25 -21.17
N VAL A 792 29.34 -23.55 -21.50
CA VAL A 792 29.61 -24.05 -22.86
C VAL A 792 28.53 -25.06 -23.30
N ASN A 793 28.15 -25.05 -24.57
CA ASN A 793 27.12 -25.96 -25.09
C ASN A 793 27.71 -27.16 -25.85
N THR A 794 28.88 -27.03 -26.48
CA THR A 794 29.48 -28.11 -27.30
C THR A 794 30.99 -28.25 -27.19
N TYR A 795 31.46 -29.46 -27.46
CA TYR A 795 32.86 -29.89 -27.43
C TYR A 795 33.15 -30.73 -28.69
N GLN A 796 34.31 -30.54 -29.32
CA GLN A 796 34.79 -31.37 -30.42
C GLN A 796 36.32 -31.52 -30.35
N TRP A 797 36.79 -32.72 -30.01
CA TRP A 797 38.22 -33.04 -30.03
C TRP A 797 38.73 -33.22 -31.47
N GLN A 798 39.94 -32.76 -31.72
CA GLN A 798 40.65 -32.88 -32.98
C GLN A 798 41.99 -33.59 -32.78
N GLU A 799 42.38 -34.42 -33.76
CA GLU A 799 43.70 -35.04 -33.81
C GLU A 799 44.55 -34.45 -34.94
N SER A 800 45.86 -34.49 -34.77
CA SER A 800 46.87 -34.12 -35.74
C SER A 800 47.93 -35.21 -35.86
N THR A 801 48.15 -35.69 -37.09
CA THR A 801 49.11 -36.75 -37.42
C THR A 801 50.44 -36.21 -37.98
N ASP A 802 50.54 -34.88 -38.16
CA ASP A 802 51.71 -34.18 -38.73
C ASP A 802 52.43 -33.30 -37.70
N GLY A 803 52.20 -33.55 -36.41
CA GLY A 803 52.87 -32.87 -35.29
C GLY A 803 52.25 -31.52 -34.91
N GLY A 804 50.97 -31.29 -35.22
CA GLY A 804 50.23 -30.07 -34.89
C GLY A 804 50.15 -29.04 -36.02
N THR A 805 50.42 -29.43 -37.28
CA THR A 805 50.34 -28.51 -38.44
C THR A 805 48.93 -28.48 -39.03
N THR A 806 48.29 -29.65 -39.15
CA THR A 806 46.88 -29.78 -39.54
C THR A 806 46.12 -30.64 -38.55
N PHE A 807 44.85 -30.30 -38.33
CA PHE A 807 43.95 -30.96 -37.39
C PHE A 807 42.69 -31.44 -38.10
N SER A 808 42.07 -32.51 -37.60
CA SER A 808 40.81 -33.05 -38.11
C SER A 808 39.93 -33.54 -36.96
N ASP A 809 38.62 -33.38 -37.10
CA ASP A 809 37.65 -33.77 -36.08
C ASP A 809 37.67 -35.28 -35.82
N ILE A 810 37.83 -35.65 -34.55
CA ILE A 810 37.73 -37.04 -34.12
C ILE A 810 36.27 -37.45 -34.20
N THR A 811 36.00 -38.48 -35.00
CA THR A 811 34.68 -39.10 -35.18
C THR A 811 34.71 -40.62 -35.02
N ASP A 812 35.89 -41.19 -34.76
CA ASP A 812 36.12 -42.64 -34.66
C ASP A 812 35.89 -43.17 -33.23
N ALA A 813 34.67 -43.63 -32.98
CA ALA A 813 34.25 -44.25 -31.72
C ALA A 813 34.88 -45.64 -31.44
N ILE A 814 35.74 -46.18 -32.31
CA ILE A 814 36.47 -47.43 -32.05
C ILE A 814 37.77 -47.15 -31.29
N ASN A 815 38.52 -46.13 -31.72
CA ASN A 815 39.82 -45.77 -31.15
C ASN A 815 39.75 -44.64 -30.13
N TYR A 816 38.60 -43.98 -29.98
CA TYR A 816 38.39 -42.85 -29.08
C TYR A 816 37.04 -42.93 -28.36
N SER A 817 36.98 -42.39 -27.15
CA SER A 817 35.72 -42.13 -26.45
C SER A 817 35.77 -40.76 -25.77
N GLY A 818 34.61 -40.11 -25.62
CA GLY A 818 34.51 -38.76 -25.03
C GLY A 818 34.91 -37.62 -25.97
N TYR A 819 35.12 -37.89 -27.27
CA TYR A 819 35.56 -36.89 -28.27
C TYR A 819 34.57 -35.73 -28.52
N THR A 820 33.34 -35.79 -27.98
CA THR A 820 32.39 -34.65 -27.91
C THR A 820 32.10 -34.23 -26.47
N THR A 821 33.08 -34.33 -25.57
CA THR A 821 32.97 -33.98 -24.15
C THR A 821 34.23 -33.26 -23.67
N ALA A 822 34.19 -32.75 -22.44
CA ALA A 822 35.34 -32.16 -21.75
C ALA A 822 36.56 -33.08 -21.59
N SER A 823 36.45 -34.40 -21.85
CA SER A 823 37.57 -35.35 -21.72
C SER A 823 37.61 -36.38 -22.85
N LEU A 824 38.78 -36.54 -23.47
CA LEU A 824 39.07 -37.52 -24.51
C LEU A 824 39.88 -38.69 -23.93
N GLU A 825 39.38 -39.90 -24.11
CA GLU A 825 40.13 -41.14 -23.92
C GLU A 825 40.59 -41.66 -25.28
N VAL A 826 41.91 -41.78 -25.46
CA VAL A 826 42.53 -42.51 -26.59
C VAL A 826 42.66 -43.97 -26.19
N LEU A 827 41.88 -44.84 -26.83
CA LEU A 827 41.73 -46.24 -26.42
C LEU A 827 42.89 -47.09 -26.96
N ASN A 828 43.64 -47.71 -26.05
CA ASN A 828 44.76 -48.63 -26.35
C ASN A 828 45.71 -48.21 -27.51
N PRO A 829 46.23 -46.97 -27.58
CA PRO A 829 47.04 -46.49 -28.69
C PRO A 829 48.25 -47.40 -29.01
N GLU A 830 48.37 -47.76 -30.28
CA GLU A 830 49.54 -48.45 -30.84
C GLU A 830 50.69 -47.47 -31.13
N ILE A 831 51.90 -48.00 -31.35
CA ILE A 831 53.13 -47.21 -31.52
C ILE A 831 53.11 -46.26 -32.74
N GLU A 832 52.19 -46.48 -33.67
CA GLU A 832 51.94 -45.60 -34.83
C GLU A 832 51.30 -44.25 -34.44
N LYS A 833 50.68 -44.14 -33.26
CA LYS A 833 50.21 -42.85 -32.70
C LYS A 833 51.28 -42.09 -31.90
N GLU A 834 52.54 -42.54 -31.90
CA GLU A 834 53.66 -41.81 -31.28
C GLU A 834 53.80 -40.42 -31.89
N GLY A 835 53.64 -39.40 -31.04
CA GLY A 835 53.78 -38.01 -31.40
C GLY A 835 52.57 -37.37 -32.07
N TYR A 836 51.41 -38.06 -32.11
CA TYR A 836 50.13 -37.43 -32.44
C TYR A 836 49.82 -36.31 -31.45
N VAL A 837 49.17 -35.26 -31.93
CA VAL A 837 48.79 -34.08 -31.13
C VAL A 837 47.27 -33.96 -31.09
N TYR A 838 46.73 -33.66 -29.92
CA TYR A 838 45.31 -33.52 -29.65
C TYR A 838 45.01 -32.11 -29.15
N ARG A 839 43.85 -31.59 -29.54
CA ARG A 839 43.30 -30.33 -29.01
C ARG A 839 41.77 -30.40 -29.01
N LEU A 840 41.14 -29.52 -28.28
CA LEU A 840 39.70 -29.44 -28.12
C LEU A 840 39.16 -28.11 -28.63
N VAL A 841 38.17 -28.15 -29.52
CA VAL A 841 37.36 -26.99 -29.88
C VAL A 841 36.13 -26.96 -28.97
N ILE A 842 35.87 -25.81 -28.34
CA ILE A 842 34.82 -25.60 -27.35
C ILE A 842 33.96 -24.43 -27.83
N ASN A 843 32.64 -24.57 -27.84
CA ASN A 843 31.75 -23.48 -28.23
C ASN A 843 30.62 -23.23 -27.25
N ASN A 844 30.25 -21.96 -27.12
CA ASN A 844 28.92 -21.53 -26.70
C ASN A 844 28.20 -20.91 -27.91
N THR A 845 27.08 -21.52 -28.31
CA THR A 845 26.31 -21.10 -29.50
C THR A 845 25.35 -19.95 -29.25
N GLU A 846 25.02 -19.67 -27.98
CA GLU A 846 24.15 -18.54 -27.58
C GLU A 846 24.94 -17.23 -27.63
N GLY A 847 26.17 -17.20 -27.06
CA GLY A 847 27.09 -16.06 -27.15
C GLY A 847 27.92 -15.99 -28.43
N GLY A 848 27.91 -17.03 -29.26
CA GLY A 848 28.79 -17.13 -30.43
C GLY A 848 30.29 -17.27 -30.08
N CYS A 849 30.61 -17.78 -28.89
CA CYS A 849 31.98 -17.97 -28.43
C CYS A 849 32.59 -19.26 -28.99
N GLU A 850 33.75 -19.17 -29.61
CA GLU A 850 34.61 -20.31 -29.97
C GLU A 850 35.96 -20.19 -29.24
N TYR A 851 36.45 -21.31 -28.71
CA TYR A 851 37.79 -21.41 -28.15
C TYR A 851 38.46 -22.73 -28.57
N VAL A 852 39.77 -22.67 -28.82
CA VAL A 852 40.59 -23.83 -29.16
C VAL A 852 41.64 -24.01 -28.07
N SER A 853 41.66 -25.20 -27.44
CA SER A 853 42.62 -25.52 -26.38
C SER A 853 44.06 -25.50 -26.86
N GLU A 854 44.97 -25.46 -25.88
CA GLU A 854 46.37 -25.80 -26.12
C GLU A 854 46.53 -27.21 -26.70
N ASN A 855 47.68 -27.41 -27.33
CA ASN A 855 48.04 -28.66 -28.01
C ASN A 855 48.71 -29.64 -27.05
N ALA A 856 48.15 -30.85 -26.92
CA ALA A 856 48.68 -31.92 -26.07
C ALA A 856 49.21 -33.08 -26.90
N LYS A 857 50.43 -33.57 -26.60
CA LYS A 857 51.10 -34.63 -27.37
C LYS A 857 51.00 -36.00 -26.70
N LEU A 858 50.77 -37.02 -27.51
CA LEU A 858 50.79 -38.42 -27.07
C LEU A 858 52.16 -39.06 -27.30
N PHE A 859 52.70 -39.65 -26.24
CA PHE A 859 53.91 -40.46 -26.27
C PHE A 859 53.56 -41.92 -25.96
N VAL A 860 53.71 -42.80 -26.95
CA VAL A 860 53.48 -44.24 -26.83
C VAL A 860 54.81 -44.95 -26.62
N ARG A 861 54.87 -45.83 -25.62
CA ARG A 861 56.08 -46.56 -25.23
C ARG A 861 55.84 -48.07 -25.25
N VAL A 862 56.86 -48.85 -25.58
CA VAL A 862 56.81 -50.31 -25.50
C VAL A 862 57.48 -50.81 -24.23
N GLN A 863 56.81 -51.68 -23.46
CA GLN A 863 57.43 -52.30 -22.28
C GLN A 863 58.58 -53.22 -22.72
N THR A 864 59.78 -52.97 -22.20
CA THR A 864 60.95 -53.78 -22.55
C THR A 864 60.97 -55.09 -21.74
N VAL A 865 60.58 -56.20 -22.38
CA VAL A 865 60.64 -57.53 -21.73
C VAL A 865 62.09 -57.99 -21.62
N ILE A 866 62.69 -57.86 -20.44
CA ILE A 866 64.01 -58.43 -20.13
C ILE A 866 63.88 -59.97 -20.03
N THR A 867 64.11 -60.66 -21.15
CA THR A 867 64.24 -62.13 -21.13
C THR A 867 65.63 -62.54 -20.61
N ASN A 868 65.67 -63.05 -19.38
CA ASN A 868 66.92 -63.48 -18.73
C ASN A 868 67.48 -64.75 -19.38
N ARG A 869 68.30 -64.58 -20.43
CA ARG A 869 68.91 -65.67 -21.19
C ARG A 869 70.14 -66.23 -20.48
N ASN A 870 69.92 -67.10 -19.48
CA ASN A 870 71.02 -67.89 -18.93
C ASN A 870 70.59 -69.28 -18.42
N LYS A 871 70.67 -70.29 -19.31
CA LYS A 871 70.85 -71.71 -18.95
C LYS A 871 71.21 -72.55 -20.18
N THR A 872 72.48 -72.89 -20.31
CA THR A 872 72.92 -73.97 -21.20
C THR A 872 72.97 -75.27 -20.40
N TYR A 873 72.10 -76.24 -20.73
CA TYR A 873 72.29 -77.63 -20.33
C TYR A 873 72.34 -78.50 -21.58
N ARG A 874 73.39 -79.32 -21.70
CA ARG A 874 73.55 -80.28 -22.80
C ARG A 874 72.49 -81.36 -22.66
N VAL A 875 71.66 -81.53 -23.68
CA VAL A 875 70.87 -82.77 -23.85
C VAL A 875 71.85 -83.86 -24.25
N ASN A 876 71.87 -84.96 -23.51
CA ASN A 876 72.44 -86.21 -24.00
C ASN A 876 71.29 -87.02 -24.61
N LYS A 877 71.48 -87.54 -25.82
CA LYS A 877 70.46 -88.33 -26.53
C LYS A 877 70.13 -89.61 -25.78
N ASN A 878 68.86 -90.01 -25.81
CA ASN A 878 68.38 -91.08 -26.69
C ASN A 878 66.87 -90.97 -26.87
#